data_AF-A0A4R5DWR7-F1
#
_entry.id   AF-A0A4R5DWR7-F1
#
_cell.length_a   1.000
_cell.length_b   1.000
_cell.length_c   1.000
_cell.angle_alpha   90.00
_cell.angle_beta   90.00
_cell.angle_gamma   90.00
#
_symmetry.space_group_name_H-M   'P 1'
#
loop_
_entity.id
_entity.type
_entity.pdbx_description
1 polymer ?
#
loop_
_entity_poly.entity_id
_entity_poly.type
_entity_poly.pdbx_seq_one_letter_code
_entity_poly.pdbx_strand_id
1 'polypeptide(L)'
;MASVRHCARASQVRNLVRERVSGTPGSAKGRARTTSNSTNGHRQGASGFPVGGIVPTRPGSPAWRRFASSRSDVVAGSPAWSVARTSTSYRPGRSRTGSVYGATRRPAGVAELDGAPRRASWRRPANLQPAPLLRGRTLTYPRRPAKVCTTLGQVADTSHDTVLVVDFGAQYAQLIARRVREARVYSEIVPHTMPVQRMLDRKPKAIILSGGPSSVYAEAAPSVDPALFQAGVPAFGICYGFQAMARALGGTVQRTGRSEFGRTQVAVDHQGVLLQGIESGANVWMSHGDSVTQAPAGFEVLAATPDTPVAAFEDTARGLAGVQWHPEVLHSEHGQAVLEHFLYGIAGVRPTWTMVNIVEETVEAVRARVGDKRVICALSGGVDSAVAAALVQRAVGDQLTCVYVDHGLMREGESEQVERDYVAATGVDLHVVDAADRFLTQLKGVEDPEEKRKIIGHEFIRVFEQAARDIVAKAGADGVESVEFLVQGTLYPDVVESGGGEGTANIKSHHNVGGLPDDLQFTLVEPLRTLFKDEVRAVGEQLGLPPEMVWRHPFPGPGLAIRIVGAVDAERLAILRRADAIARAELTAAGLDRDVWQFPVVLLADVRSVGVQGDGRTYGHPIVLRPVSSEDAMTADWSRLPYDVVERISTRITNEVREVNRVVLDVTSKPPGTIEWE
;
A
#
# COMPACT_ATOMS: atom_id res chain seq x y z
N MET A 1 -28.54 26.22 46.71
CA MET A 1 -29.80 26.93 46.37
C MET A 1 -30.27 26.37 45.04
N ALA A 2 -31.05 25.27 45.08
CA ALA A 2 -32.46 25.14 44.65
C ALA A 2 -32.65 25.28 43.13
N SER A 3 -33.24 24.39 42.32
CA SER A 3 -34.02 23.12 42.42
C SER A 3 -34.05 22.56 40.97
N VAL A 4 -33.72 21.33 40.59
CA VAL A 4 -34.38 20.01 40.77
C VAL A 4 -35.78 19.85 40.11
N ARG A 5 -35.87 18.80 39.24
CA ARG A 5 -37.03 18.00 38.74
C ARG A 5 -37.84 18.47 37.50
N HIS A 6 -37.84 17.63 36.45
CA HIS A 6 -38.99 16.74 36.17
C HIS A 6 -38.59 15.50 35.33
N CYS A 7 -39.27 14.38 35.63
CA CYS A 7 -39.05 13.03 35.14
C CYS A 7 -40.41 12.44 34.68
N ALA A 8 -40.37 11.57 33.67
CA ALA A 8 -41.24 10.43 33.38
C ALA A 8 -42.74 10.58 33.02
N ARG A 9 -43.13 9.91 31.91
CA ARG A 9 -44.29 9.00 31.66
C ARG A 9 -44.06 8.40 30.25
N ALA A 10 -43.81 7.12 29.99
CA ALA A 10 -44.49 5.84 30.28
C ALA A 10 -45.82 5.60 29.52
N SER A 11 -45.75 4.61 28.61
CA SER A 11 -46.64 3.44 28.41
C SER A 11 -47.53 3.31 27.15
N GLN A 12 -47.17 2.28 26.36
CA GLN A 12 -48.00 1.19 25.80
C GLN A 12 -49.28 1.47 25.00
N VAL A 13 -49.39 0.90 23.78
CA VAL A 13 -50.45 -0.03 23.34
C VAL A 13 -49.91 -1.01 22.28
N ARG A 14 -50.39 -2.26 22.34
CA ARG A 14 -50.05 -3.50 21.62
C ARG A 14 -50.89 -3.75 20.34
N ASN A 15 -50.28 -4.50 19.41
CA ASN A 15 -50.76 -5.72 18.69
C ASN A 15 -51.64 -5.69 17.41
N LEU A 16 -51.31 -6.71 16.58
CA LEU A 16 -52.09 -7.52 15.60
C LEU A 16 -52.24 -6.90 14.19
N VAL A 17 -52.01 -7.60 13.05
CA VAL A 17 -52.40 -8.96 12.62
C VAL A 17 -51.44 -9.53 11.54
N ARG A 18 -51.27 -10.86 11.51
CA ARG A 18 -50.69 -11.71 10.46
C ARG A 18 -51.65 -11.91 9.28
N GLU A 19 -51.15 -12.10 8.05
CA GLU A 19 -51.57 -13.26 7.22
C GLU A 19 -50.62 -13.56 6.04
N ARG A 20 -50.48 -14.87 5.78
CA ARG A 20 -49.71 -15.51 4.70
C ARG A 20 -50.50 -15.46 3.38
N VAL A 21 -49.86 -15.67 2.24
CA VAL A 21 -50.12 -16.81 1.32
C VAL A 21 -49.08 -16.85 0.19
N SER A 22 -48.62 -18.07 -0.07
CA SER A 22 -47.76 -18.60 -1.11
C SER A 22 -48.38 -18.61 -2.51
N GLY A 23 -47.55 -18.52 -3.57
CA GLY A 23 -47.97 -18.92 -4.91
C GLY A 23 -46.91 -18.68 -6.01
N THR A 24 -46.16 -19.72 -6.36
CA THR A 24 -45.61 -19.99 -7.71
C THR A 24 -46.37 -21.22 -8.28
N PRO A 25 -46.24 -21.64 -9.56
CA PRO A 25 -45.38 -21.17 -10.67
C PRO A 25 -46.12 -21.06 -12.03
N GLY A 26 -45.42 -20.64 -13.10
CA GLY A 26 -45.94 -20.75 -14.48
C GLY A 26 -44.93 -20.41 -15.58
N SER A 27 -44.42 -21.45 -16.24
CA SER A 27 -43.56 -21.43 -17.44
C SER A 27 -44.35 -21.12 -18.73
N ALA A 28 -43.73 -20.49 -19.74
CA ALA A 28 -43.88 -20.89 -21.15
C ALA A 28 -42.92 -20.16 -22.10
N LYS A 29 -42.50 -20.93 -23.12
CA LYS A 29 -41.61 -20.66 -24.25
C LYS A 29 -42.25 -19.75 -25.32
N GLY A 30 -41.43 -19.14 -26.18
CA GLY A 30 -41.89 -18.66 -27.49
C GLY A 30 -40.84 -17.98 -28.37
N ARG A 31 -40.37 -18.69 -29.41
CA ARG A 31 -39.54 -18.22 -30.53
C ARG A 31 -40.24 -17.13 -31.36
N ALA A 32 -39.48 -16.28 -32.06
CA ALA A 32 -39.40 -16.28 -33.54
C ALA A 32 -38.55 -15.14 -34.12
N ARG A 33 -37.79 -15.49 -35.17
CA ARG A 33 -37.14 -14.63 -36.15
C ARG A 33 -38.17 -13.80 -36.93
N THR A 34 -37.77 -12.65 -37.47
CA THR A 34 -37.86 -12.41 -38.93
C THR A 34 -37.04 -11.20 -39.37
N THR A 35 -36.47 -11.40 -40.55
CA THR A 35 -35.70 -10.53 -41.43
C THR A 35 -36.57 -9.53 -42.19
N SER A 36 -36.03 -8.36 -42.52
CA SER A 36 -36.07 -7.71 -43.86
C SER A 36 -35.75 -6.21 -43.70
N ASN A 37 -35.40 -5.42 -44.71
CA ASN A 37 -34.60 -5.52 -45.93
C ASN A 37 -34.65 -4.08 -46.52
N SER A 38 -33.73 -3.73 -47.41
CA SER A 38 -33.80 -2.60 -48.36
C SER A 38 -33.55 -1.18 -47.80
N THR A 39 -32.96 -0.20 -48.50
CA THR A 39 -32.21 -0.08 -49.77
C THR A 39 -31.77 1.39 -49.91
N ASN A 40 -30.68 1.63 -50.65
CA ASN A 40 -30.31 2.86 -51.38
C ASN A 40 -30.00 4.13 -50.55
N GLY A 41 -29.00 4.95 -50.87
CA GLY A 41 -28.15 5.09 -52.04
C GLY A 41 -27.69 6.55 -52.16
N HIS A 42 -26.57 6.78 -52.84
CA HIS A 42 -25.95 8.07 -53.24
C HIS A 42 -25.19 8.85 -52.17
N ARG A 43 -24.14 9.62 -52.52
CA ARG A 43 -23.05 9.56 -53.51
C ARG A 43 -22.17 10.75 -53.12
N GLN A 44 -20.86 10.55 -53.17
CA GLN A 44 -19.83 11.56 -52.95
C GLN A 44 -19.89 12.68 -54.00
N GLY A 45 -19.42 13.86 -53.59
CA GLY A 45 -19.05 14.96 -54.47
C GLY A 45 -18.22 15.99 -53.72
N ALA A 46 -16.90 15.92 -53.86
CA ALA A 46 -15.95 16.93 -53.41
C ALA A 46 -15.08 17.36 -54.60
N SER A 47 -14.90 18.68 -54.78
CA SER A 47 -13.66 19.37 -55.22
C SER A 47 -13.95 20.78 -55.75
N GLY A 48 -13.06 21.75 -55.44
CA GLY A 48 -12.88 22.98 -56.22
C GLY A 48 -12.73 24.31 -55.46
N PHE A 49 -11.49 24.68 -55.16
CA PHE A 49 -10.95 26.02 -54.79
C PHE A 49 -10.94 27.02 -56.01
N PRO A 50 -10.39 28.27 -55.99
CA PRO A 50 -9.87 29.18 -54.92
C PRO A 50 -10.14 30.73 -55.11
N VAL A 51 -9.51 31.55 -54.24
CA VAL A 51 -8.89 32.91 -54.41
C VAL A 51 -9.64 34.17 -53.90
N GLY A 52 -8.95 34.95 -53.05
CA GLY A 52 -9.13 36.41 -52.90
C GLY A 52 -8.67 36.96 -51.53
N GLY A 53 -7.52 37.65 -51.47
CA GLY A 53 -6.97 38.26 -50.24
C GLY A 53 -7.29 39.76 -50.09
N ILE A 54 -6.92 40.34 -48.93
CA ILE A 54 -6.40 41.72 -48.67
C ILE A 54 -6.25 41.92 -47.13
N VAL A 55 -5.15 42.58 -46.71
CA VAL A 55 -4.73 43.07 -45.36
C VAL A 55 -4.76 44.63 -45.46
N PRO A 56 -4.68 45.53 -44.43
CA PRO A 56 -4.18 45.38 -43.05
C PRO A 56 -4.91 46.18 -41.92
N THR A 57 -4.52 45.97 -40.65
CA THR A 57 -3.95 46.99 -39.72
C THR A 57 -3.81 46.47 -38.27
N ARG A 58 -2.69 46.85 -37.63
CA ARG A 58 -2.32 46.74 -36.20
C ARG A 58 -2.36 48.18 -35.61
N PRO A 59 -2.33 48.46 -34.27
CA PRO A 59 -1.39 47.86 -33.29
C PRO A 59 -1.88 47.72 -31.82
N GLY A 60 -1.04 47.11 -30.97
CA GLY A 60 -1.12 47.23 -29.50
C GLY A 60 -0.62 46.00 -28.72
N SER A 61 0.64 46.02 -28.26
CA SER A 61 1.23 45.08 -27.29
C SER A 61 1.22 45.71 -25.87
N PRO A 62 1.36 44.97 -24.75
CA PRO A 62 2.66 44.39 -24.30
C PRO A 62 2.55 42.97 -23.65
N ALA A 63 3.44 42.03 -24.01
CA ALA A 63 4.70 41.64 -23.34
C ALA A 63 4.56 40.74 -22.09
N TRP A 64 4.91 39.45 -22.24
CA TRP A 64 5.55 38.62 -21.20
C TRP A 64 6.59 37.70 -21.85
N ARG A 65 7.77 37.62 -21.22
CA ARG A 65 9.02 37.04 -21.73
C ARG A 65 9.02 35.50 -21.60
N ARG A 66 9.47 34.80 -22.64
CA ARG A 66 10.05 33.44 -22.55
C ARG A 66 11.48 33.47 -23.09
N PHE A 67 12.42 32.92 -22.33
CA PHE A 67 13.80 32.68 -22.75
C PHE A 67 13.84 31.49 -23.71
N ALA A 68 14.52 31.66 -24.84
CA ALA A 68 14.95 30.60 -25.73
C ALA A 68 16.49 30.63 -25.80
N SER A 69 17.13 29.48 -25.63
CA SER A 69 18.55 29.27 -25.92
C SER A 69 18.71 28.75 -27.35
N SER A 70 19.68 29.35 -28.03
CA SER A 70 20.02 29.29 -29.45
C SER A 70 20.58 27.96 -29.93
N ARG A 71 20.20 27.58 -31.16
CA ARG A 71 20.95 26.69 -32.06
C ARG A 71 22.15 27.40 -32.66
N SER A 72 23.19 26.64 -32.99
CA SER A 72 24.17 26.96 -34.04
C SER A 72 24.40 25.69 -34.86
N ASP A 73 24.21 25.77 -36.17
CA ASP A 73 24.39 24.74 -37.19
C ASP A 73 25.86 24.61 -37.61
N VAL A 74 26.35 23.39 -37.89
CA VAL A 74 27.30 23.09 -38.99
C VAL A 74 27.12 21.66 -39.53
N VAL A 75 26.52 21.58 -40.73
CA VAL A 75 26.82 20.80 -41.96
C VAL A 75 27.34 19.34 -41.91
N ALA A 76 26.44 18.44 -42.36
CA ALA A 76 26.51 17.32 -43.32
C ALA A 76 27.81 16.54 -43.63
N GLY A 77 27.68 15.20 -43.56
CA GLY A 77 28.51 14.23 -44.29
C GLY A 77 28.15 12.78 -43.95
N SER A 78 27.27 12.14 -44.74
CA SER A 78 27.06 10.68 -44.72
C SER A 78 28.23 9.94 -45.40
N PRO A 79 28.46 8.65 -45.11
CA PRO A 79 27.84 7.63 -45.98
C PRO A 79 27.38 6.34 -45.27
N ALA A 80 26.41 5.70 -45.91
CA ALA A 80 25.94 4.35 -45.65
C ALA A 80 27.02 3.30 -46.00
N TRP A 81 27.04 2.18 -45.25
CA TRP A 81 27.62 0.93 -45.74
C TRP A 81 26.77 -0.29 -45.38
N SER A 82 26.81 -1.20 -46.35
CA SER A 82 25.98 -2.36 -46.65
C SER A 82 26.12 -3.55 -45.70
N VAL A 83 25.02 -4.29 -45.59
CA VAL A 83 24.92 -5.66 -45.10
C VAL A 83 25.70 -6.61 -46.02
N ALA A 84 26.61 -7.41 -45.46
CA ALA A 84 27.20 -8.57 -46.11
C ALA A 84 26.91 -9.82 -45.28
N ARG A 85 26.21 -10.79 -45.89
CA ARG A 85 26.09 -12.18 -45.42
C ARG A 85 27.32 -12.95 -45.89
N THR A 86 27.94 -13.72 -44.99
CA THR A 86 28.76 -14.87 -45.38
C THR A 86 28.50 -16.04 -44.43
N SER A 87 28.00 -17.12 -45.01
CA SER A 87 27.90 -18.45 -44.45
C SER A 87 29.20 -19.21 -44.70
N THR A 88 29.73 -19.94 -43.72
CA THR A 88 30.58 -21.12 -44.01
C THR A 88 30.46 -22.17 -42.92
N SER A 89 30.06 -23.36 -43.36
CA SER A 89 30.00 -24.63 -42.64
C SER A 89 31.38 -25.27 -42.48
N TYR A 90 31.65 -25.94 -41.35
CA TYR A 90 32.77 -26.87 -41.21
C TYR A 90 32.33 -28.19 -40.54
N ARG A 91 32.77 -29.31 -41.14
CA ARG A 91 32.43 -30.71 -40.81
C ARG A 91 33.52 -31.36 -39.92
N PRO A 92 33.23 -32.50 -39.26
CA PRO A 92 34.12 -33.14 -38.29
C PRO A 92 35.07 -34.19 -38.92
N GLY A 93 36.23 -34.40 -38.28
CA GLY A 93 37.21 -35.45 -38.65
C GLY A 93 37.52 -36.38 -37.47
N ARG A 94 37.50 -37.69 -37.73
CA ARG A 94 37.89 -38.82 -36.85
C ARG A 94 39.39 -39.16 -37.01
N SER A 95 40.04 -39.62 -35.92
CA SER A 95 41.06 -40.71 -35.89
C SER A 95 41.56 -40.93 -34.44
N ARG A 96 41.30 -42.07 -33.79
CA ARG A 96 42.11 -43.33 -33.67
C ARG A 96 43.05 -43.41 -32.45
N THR A 97 42.59 -44.17 -31.45
CA THR A 97 43.23 -45.29 -30.70
C THR A 97 44.76 -45.49 -30.62
N GLY A 98 45.24 -45.80 -29.41
CA GLY A 98 46.46 -46.57 -29.08
C GLY A 98 47.06 -46.19 -27.70
N SER A 99 46.70 -46.86 -26.60
CA SER A 99 47.40 -47.97 -25.91
C SER A 99 48.71 -47.57 -25.20
N VAL A 100 48.85 -47.88 -23.90
CA VAL A 100 49.87 -48.78 -23.29
C VAL A 100 49.49 -49.09 -21.83
N TYR A 101 49.65 -50.36 -21.45
CA TYR A 101 49.38 -51.03 -20.17
C TYR A 101 50.66 -51.25 -19.33
N GLY A 102 50.49 -51.45 -18.01
CA GLY A 102 51.36 -52.25 -17.11
C GLY A 102 52.30 -51.45 -16.18
N ALA A 103 52.53 -51.79 -14.88
CA ALA A 103 52.21 -52.98 -14.09
C ALA A 103 52.46 -52.75 -12.56
N THR A 104 51.53 -53.24 -11.71
CA THR A 104 51.67 -54.18 -10.56
C THR A 104 52.37 -53.80 -9.23
N ARG A 105 51.63 -53.82 -8.09
CA ARG A 105 51.51 -54.91 -7.07
C ARG A 105 50.66 -54.49 -5.83
N ARG A 106 49.89 -55.45 -5.29
CA ARG A 106 48.93 -55.46 -4.14
C ARG A 106 49.63 -55.75 -2.77
N PRO A 107 48.99 -56.09 -1.59
CA PRO A 107 47.55 -56.22 -1.18
C PRO A 107 47.14 -55.77 0.26
N ALA A 108 45.83 -55.88 0.56
CA ALA A 108 45.14 -56.35 1.81
C ALA A 108 43.93 -55.43 2.18
N GLY A 109 42.70 -55.85 2.49
CA GLY A 109 41.99 -57.13 2.55
C GLY A 109 40.64 -56.94 3.27
N VAL A 110 39.57 -57.60 2.79
CA VAL A 110 38.31 -58.09 3.47
C VAL A 110 37.40 -57.05 4.19
N ALA A 111 36.07 -57.11 4.24
CA ALA A 111 35.03 -58.07 3.85
C ALA A 111 33.68 -57.33 3.67
N GLU A 112 32.80 -57.90 2.84
CA GLU A 112 31.41 -57.48 2.58
C GLU A 112 30.46 -58.38 3.39
N LEU A 113 29.43 -57.81 4.04
CA LEU A 113 28.28 -58.57 4.55
C LEU A 113 26.98 -57.74 4.49
N ASP A 114 26.01 -58.31 3.79
CA ASP A 114 24.59 -57.98 3.75
C ASP A 114 23.91 -57.94 5.12
N GLY A 115 22.86 -57.12 5.26
CA GLY A 115 21.90 -57.26 6.35
C GLY A 115 20.96 -56.07 6.57
N ALA A 116 19.79 -56.09 5.91
CA ALA A 116 18.65 -55.25 6.30
C ALA A 116 17.96 -55.76 7.59
N PRO A 117 17.33 -54.87 8.38
CA PRO A 117 16.08 -55.28 9.01
C PRO A 117 14.96 -54.21 9.05
N ARG A 118 13.81 -54.64 8.54
CA ARG A 118 12.44 -54.66 9.10
C ARG A 118 11.88 -53.49 9.93
N ARG A 119 10.73 -53.01 9.44
CA ARG A 119 9.72 -52.12 10.04
C ARG A 119 9.13 -52.67 11.35
N ALA A 120 8.98 -51.80 12.36
CA ALA A 120 8.26 -52.08 13.59
C ALA A 120 6.86 -51.41 13.59
N SER A 121 5.87 -52.17 14.03
CA SER A 121 4.46 -51.79 14.16
C SER A 121 4.15 -51.28 15.58
N TRP A 122 3.34 -50.22 15.66
CA TRP A 122 2.87 -49.65 16.93
C TRP A 122 1.64 -50.41 17.44
N ARG A 123 1.72 -50.96 18.66
CA ARG A 123 0.58 -51.49 19.43
C ARG A 123 0.23 -50.53 20.56
N ARG A 124 -1.07 -50.25 20.72
CA ARG A 124 -1.70 -49.59 21.89
C ARG A 124 -1.71 -50.54 23.11
N PRO A 125 -1.64 -50.02 24.34
CA PRO A 125 -2.22 -50.68 25.50
C PRO A 125 -3.55 -50.03 25.92
N ALA A 126 -4.45 -50.88 26.42
CA ALA A 126 -5.71 -50.54 27.06
C ALA A 126 -5.72 -51.09 28.50
N ASN A 127 -6.55 -50.44 29.33
CA ASN A 127 -7.12 -50.87 30.61
C ASN A 127 -6.33 -50.66 31.91
N LEU A 128 -6.82 -49.71 32.72
CA LEU A 128 -6.98 -49.82 34.18
C LEU A 128 -8.25 -49.02 34.60
N GLN A 129 -8.99 -49.57 35.56
CA GLN A 129 -10.39 -49.28 35.95
C GLN A 129 -10.60 -48.01 36.82
N PRO A 130 -11.83 -47.50 36.99
CA PRO A 130 -12.14 -46.29 37.77
C PRO A 130 -12.77 -46.56 39.15
N ALA A 131 -12.47 -45.72 40.15
CA ALA A 131 -13.26 -45.50 41.39
C ALA A 131 -12.72 -44.26 42.16
N PRO A 132 -13.46 -43.66 43.12
CA PRO A 132 -14.83 -43.15 43.07
C PRO A 132 -14.90 -41.63 43.41
N LEU A 133 -16.04 -41.01 43.08
CA LEU A 133 -16.38 -39.61 43.36
C LEU A 133 -16.56 -39.34 44.87
N LEU A 134 -15.81 -38.37 45.40
CA LEU A 134 -16.11 -37.71 46.69
C LEU A 134 -16.54 -36.26 46.44
N ARG A 135 -17.75 -35.96 46.92
CA ARG A 135 -18.36 -34.63 46.95
C ARG A 135 -17.72 -33.77 48.03
N GLY A 136 -17.52 -32.48 47.70
CA GLY A 136 -17.78 -31.38 48.63
C GLY A 136 -16.56 -30.57 49.09
N ARG A 137 -16.38 -29.38 48.51
CA ARG A 137 -16.50 -28.08 49.20
C ARG A 137 -16.04 -26.95 48.26
N THR A 138 -17.00 -26.23 47.70
CA THR A 138 -16.77 -24.99 46.96
C THR A 138 -16.57 -23.86 47.97
N LEU A 139 -15.34 -23.36 48.09
CA LEU A 139 -15.05 -22.07 48.72
C LEU A 139 -15.30 -20.98 47.66
N THR A 140 -16.42 -20.27 47.80
CA THR A 140 -16.77 -19.12 46.97
C THR A 140 -15.99 -17.89 47.40
N TYR A 141 -15.05 -17.44 46.57
CA TYR A 141 -14.53 -16.07 46.61
C TYR A 141 -15.53 -15.14 45.89
N PRO A 142 -15.89 -13.97 46.43
CA PRO A 142 -16.75 -13.03 45.73
C PRO A 142 -15.99 -12.44 44.54
N ARG A 143 -16.34 -12.89 43.33
CA ARG A 143 -15.97 -12.19 42.09
C ARG A 143 -16.65 -10.83 42.10
N ARG A 144 -15.87 -9.76 42.25
CA ARG A 144 -16.29 -8.42 41.85
C ARG A 144 -16.74 -8.47 40.38
N PRO A 145 -17.88 -7.86 40.01
CA PRO A 145 -18.29 -7.83 38.62
C PRO A 145 -17.22 -7.11 37.81
N ALA A 146 -16.73 -7.76 36.76
CA ALA A 146 -15.91 -7.12 35.75
C ALA A 146 -16.67 -5.89 35.27
N LYS A 147 -16.05 -4.70 35.42
CA LYS A 147 -16.56 -3.49 34.79
C LYS A 147 -16.59 -3.78 33.29
N VAL A 148 -17.81 -3.96 32.78
CA VAL A 148 -18.08 -3.89 31.35
C VAL A 148 -17.51 -2.56 30.88
N CYS A 149 -16.50 -2.62 30.01
CA CYS A 149 -15.94 -1.45 29.38
C CYS A 149 -17.03 -0.85 28.49
N THR A 150 -17.79 0.09 29.04
CA THR A 150 -18.71 0.94 28.29
C THR A 150 -17.86 1.86 27.42
N THR A 151 -17.73 1.52 26.14
CA THR A 151 -17.40 2.47 25.09
C THR A 151 -18.58 3.44 24.94
N LEU A 152 -18.56 4.51 25.73
CA LEU A 152 -19.48 5.63 25.60
C LEU A 152 -18.68 6.92 25.65
N GLY A 153 -18.75 7.67 24.54
CA GLY A 153 -18.26 9.03 24.46
C GLY A 153 -17.68 9.38 23.10
N GLN A 154 -18.54 9.49 22.08
CA GLN A 154 -18.26 10.34 20.92
C GLN A 154 -17.92 11.75 21.42
N VAL A 155 -16.69 12.19 21.22
CA VAL A 155 -16.23 13.58 21.24
C VAL A 155 -15.16 13.59 20.12
N ALA A 156 -15.27 14.29 19.01
CA ALA A 156 -15.84 15.60 18.75
C ALA A 156 -16.84 15.59 17.57
N ASP A 157 -17.61 16.68 17.46
CA ASP A 157 -18.26 17.10 16.22
C ASP A 157 -17.23 17.01 15.08
N THR A 158 -17.48 16.20 14.05
CA THR A 158 -16.49 16.02 12.98
C THR A 158 -16.40 17.34 12.22
N SER A 159 -15.32 18.10 12.45
CA SER A 159 -14.96 19.31 11.69
C SER A 159 -14.98 19.06 10.18
N HIS A 160 -14.77 17.81 9.78
CA HIS A 160 -14.70 17.32 8.41
C HIS A 160 -15.96 16.61 7.93
N ASP A 161 -16.35 16.93 6.70
CA ASP A 161 -17.31 16.13 5.96
C ASP A 161 -16.67 14.78 5.60
N THR A 162 -17.37 13.69 5.90
CA THR A 162 -16.87 12.32 5.68
C THR A 162 -17.45 11.70 4.43
N VAL A 163 -16.61 11.09 3.59
CA VAL A 163 -17.01 10.29 2.44
C VAL A 163 -16.74 8.82 2.70
N LEU A 164 -17.74 7.95 2.54
CA LEU A 164 -17.53 6.50 2.66
C LEU A 164 -17.20 5.91 1.29
N VAL A 165 -16.15 5.11 1.21
CA VAL A 165 -15.78 4.32 0.03
C VAL A 165 -16.15 2.87 0.30
N VAL A 166 -17.20 2.39 -0.34
CA VAL A 166 -17.68 1.02 -0.20
C VAL A 166 -16.85 0.11 -1.07
N ASP A 167 -16.13 -0.83 -0.46
CA ASP A 167 -15.26 -1.78 -1.15
C ASP A 167 -16.01 -3.04 -1.59
N PHE A 168 -16.14 -3.23 -2.90
CA PHE A 168 -16.69 -4.43 -3.55
C PHE A 168 -15.62 -5.49 -3.90
N GLY A 169 -14.43 -5.39 -3.33
CA GLY A 169 -13.35 -6.36 -3.48
C GLY A 169 -12.39 -6.04 -4.63
N ALA A 170 -12.30 -4.79 -5.05
CA ALA A 170 -11.28 -4.35 -6.01
C ALA A 170 -10.04 -3.81 -5.29
N GLN A 171 -8.87 -3.99 -5.93
CA GLN A 171 -7.61 -3.36 -5.51
C GLN A 171 -7.70 -1.82 -5.42
N TYR A 172 -8.74 -1.21 -6.01
CA TYR A 172 -8.85 0.23 -6.20
C TYR A 172 -9.58 0.97 -5.07
N ALA A 173 -10.20 0.30 -4.10
CA ALA A 173 -10.90 1.01 -3.01
C ALA A 173 -9.96 1.92 -2.20
N GLN A 174 -8.72 1.45 -1.95
CA GLN A 174 -7.68 2.28 -1.32
C GLN A 174 -7.26 3.45 -2.20
N LEU A 175 -7.16 3.25 -3.51
CA LEU A 175 -6.80 4.30 -4.46
C LEU A 175 -7.91 5.37 -4.56
N ILE A 176 -9.18 4.96 -4.59
CA ILE A 176 -10.33 5.88 -4.55
C ILE A 176 -10.29 6.71 -3.27
N ALA A 177 -10.13 6.06 -2.10
CA ALA A 177 -9.99 6.77 -0.83
C ALA A 177 -8.84 7.78 -0.89
N ARG A 178 -7.67 7.39 -1.40
CA ARG A 178 -6.54 8.29 -1.59
C ARG A 178 -6.85 9.49 -2.49
N ARG A 179 -7.52 9.30 -3.64
CA ARG A 179 -7.92 10.41 -4.53
C ARG A 179 -8.92 11.37 -3.89
N VAL A 180 -9.80 10.86 -3.02
CA VAL A 180 -10.69 11.71 -2.20
C VAL A 180 -9.88 12.55 -1.20
N ARG A 181 -8.82 11.98 -0.61
CA ARG A 181 -7.89 12.70 0.29
C ARG A 181 -7.07 13.76 -0.45
N GLU A 182 -6.64 13.47 -1.68
CA GLU A 182 -5.97 14.45 -2.56
C GLU A 182 -6.90 15.63 -2.89
N ALA A 183 -8.21 15.38 -2.98
CA ALA A 183 -9.26 16.40 -3.03
C ALA A 183 -9.55 17.05 -1.66
N ARG A 184 -8.66 16.94 -0.67
CA ARG A 184 -8.82 17.58 0.66
C ARG A 184 -10.14 17.23 1.36
N VAL A 185 -10.64 16.02 1.16
CA VAL A 185 -11.85 15.49 1.78
C VAL A 185 -11.50 14.25 2.60
N TYR A 186 -12.09 14.12 3.81
CA TYR A 186 -11.90 12.94 4.65
C TYR A 186 -12.67 11.74 4.07
N SER A 187 -12.01 10.59 3.94
CA SER A 187 -12.59 9.37 3.37
C SER A 187 -12.37 8.11 4.21
N GLU A 188 -13.40 7.28 4.41
CA GLU A 188 -13.25 5.97 5.06
C GLU A 188 -13.69 4.82 4.15
N ILE A 189 -12.87 3.78 4.06
CA ILE A 189 -13.19 2.53 3.39
C ILE A 189 -14.06 1.68 4.32
N VAL A 190 -15.18 1.18 3.78
CA VAL A 190 -16.10 0.27 4.47
C VAL A 190 -16.38 -0.95 3.59
N PRO A 191 -16.54 -2.15 4.17
CA PRO A 191 -16.86 -3.34 3.38
C PRO A 191 -18.28 -3.22 2.79
N HIS A 192 -18.49 -3.75 1.60
CA HIS A 192 -19.81 -3.82 0.97
C HIS A 192 -20.87 -4.58 1.78
N THR A 193 -20.47 -5.41 2.75
CA THR A 193 -21.36 -6.15 3.66
C THR A 193 -21.88 -5.29 4.82
N MET A 194 -21.37 -4.07 4.99
CA MET A 194 -21.85 -3.16 6.03
C MET A 194 -23.32 -2.79 5.76
N PRO A 195 -24.24 -2.98 6.73
CA PRO A 195 -25.64 -2.59 6.53
C PRO A 195 -25.80 -1.09 6.26
N VAL A 196 -26.74 -0.71 5.39
CA VAL A 196 -27.02 0.69 5.04
C VAL A 196 -27.19 1.56 6.28
N GLN A 197 -27.97 1.10 7.27
CA GLN A 197 -28.17 1.86 8.51
C GLN A 197 -26.84 2.18 9.22
N ARG A 198 -25.90 1.22 9.27
CA ARG A 198 -24.57 1.44 9.88
C ARG A 198 -23.73 2.45 9.10
N MET A 199 -23.86 2.46 7.77
CA MET A 199 -23.23 3.50 6.94
C MET A 199 -23.85 4.87 7.24
N LEU A 200 -25.18 4.97 7.32
CA LEU A 200 -25.88 6.22 7.63
C LEU A 200 -25.63 6.73 9.06
N ASP A 201 -25.44 5.83 10.03
CA ASP A 201 -25.09 6.18 11.41
C ASP A 201 -23.72 6.89 11.50
N ARG A 202 -22.85 6.72 10.50
CA ARG A 202 -21.59 7.48 10.35
C ARG A 202 -21.80 8.91 9.85
N LYS A 203 -23.03 9.28 9.46
CA LYS A 203 -23.42 10.58 8.90
C LYS A 203 -22.54 11.01 7.70
N PRO A 204 -22.38 10.15 6.67
CA PRO A 204 -21.59 10.49 5.51
C PRO A 204 -22.19 11.65 4.73
N LYS A 205 -21.32 12.52 4.22
CA LYS A 205 -21.70 13.57 3.28
C LYS A 205 -21.85 13.03 1.85
N ALA A 206 -21.10 11.98 1.51
CA ALA A 206 -21.23 11.25 0.26
C ALA A 206 -20.79 9.79 0.41
N ILE A 207 -21.22 8.94 -0.52
CA ILE A 207 -20.84 7.52 -0.59
C ILE A 207 -20.30 7.21 -2.00
N ILE A 208 -19.14 6.58 -2.10
CA ILE A 208 -18.57 6.10 -3.36
C ILE A 208 -18.60 4.57 -3.36
N LEU A 209 -19.16 3.99 -4.41
CA LEU A 209 -19.24 2.55 -4.64
C LEU A 209 -18.09 2.15 -5.56
N SER A 210 -17.12 1.39 -5.05
CA SER A 210 -15.92 1.01 -5.81
C SER A 210 -16.21 0.03 -6.94
N GLY A 211 -15.20 -0.20 -7.78
CA GLY A 211 -15.20 -1.33 -8.70
C GLY A 211 -15.11 -2.69 -7.99
N GLY A 212 -15.22 -3.77 -8.75
CA GLY A 212 -15.14 -5.13 -8.23
C GLY A 212 -14.85 -6.12 -9.36
N PRO A 213 -14.16 -7.25 -9.10
CA PRO A 213 -13.85 -8.25 -10.11
C PRO A 213 -15.07 -9.09 -10.52
N SER A 214 -16.17 -8.98 -9.77
CA SER A 214 -17.38 -9.78 -9.96
C SER A 214 -18.22 -9.26 -11.13
N SER A 215 -18.86 -10.17 -11.86
CA SER A 215 -20.04 -9.81 -12.67
C SER A 215 -21.22 -9.59 -11.74
N VAL A 216 -22.06 -8.58 -11.99
CA VAL A 216 -23.27 -8.32 -11.17
C VAL A 216 -24.26 -9.49 -11.21
N TYR A 217 -24.14 -10.41 -12.16
CA TYR A 217 -25.00 -11.58 -12.32
C TYR A 217 -24.48 -12.84 -11.62
N ALA A 218 -23.27 -12.83 -11.07
CA ALA A 218 -22.77 -13.98 -10.35
C ALA A 218 -23.65 -14.25 -9.11
N GLU A 219 -23.86 -15.52 -8.76
CA GLU A 219 -24.77 -15.92 -7.67
C GLU A 219 -24.34 -15.36 -6.30
N ALA A 220 -23.04 -15.15 -6.11
CA ALA A 220 -22.43 -14.52 -4.94
C ALA A 220 -21.99 -13.06 -5.20
N ALA A 221 -22.49 -12.42 -6.26
CA ALA A 221 -22.13 -11.05 -6.60
C ALA A 221 -22.56 -10.08 -5.48
N PRO A 222 -21.65 -9.20 -5.01
CA PRO A 222 -22.01 -8.17 -4.05
C PRO A 222 -23.20 -7.30 -4.51
N SER A 223 -24.29 -7.29 -3.76
CA SER A 223 -25.45 -6.44 -4.09
C SER A 223 -25.45 -5.17 -3.24
N VAL A 224 -26.09 -4.11 -3.76
CA VAL A 224 -26.33 -2.86 -3.04
C VAL A 224 -27.81 -2.77 -2.73
N ASP A 225 -28.12 -2.53 -1.46
CA ASP A 225 -29.49 -2.30 -1.01
C ASP A 225 -30.00 -0.96 -1.59
N PRO A 226 -31.10 -0.94 -2.38
CA PRO A 226 -31.65 0.28 -2.95
C PRO A 226 -32.00 1.36 -1.92
N ALA A 227 -32.21 0.99 -0.64
CA ALA A 227 -32.42 1.93 0.45
C ALA A 227 -31.28 2.94 0.60
N LEU A 228 -30.04 2.58 0.20
CA LEU A 228 -28.89 3.48 0.18
C LEU A 228 -29.16 4.74 -0.63
N PHE A 229 -29.73 4.59 -1.83
CA PHE A 229 -30.00 5.68 -2.76
C PHE A 229 -31.28 6.47 -2.42
N GLN A 230 -32.10 5.95 -1.50
CA GLN A 230 -33.30 6.60 -1.00
C GLN A 230 -33.04 7.41 0.28
N ALA A 231 -31.86 7.25 0.89
CA ALA A 231 -31.48 7.89 2.14
C ALA A 231 -31.18 9.41 2.02
N GLY A 232 -31.13 9.95 0.79
CA GLY A 232 -30.82 11.35 0.53
C GLY A 232 -29.34 11.73 0.70
N VAL A 233 -28.45 10.73 0.76
CA VAL A 233 -27.00 10.94 0.75
C VAL A 233 -26.50 10.80 -0.70
N PRO A 234 -25.77 11.78 -1.24
CA PRO A 234 -25.16 11.70 -2.57
C PRO A 234 -24.31 10.44 -2.74
N ALA A 235 -24.42 9.79 -3.90
CA ALA A 235 -23.71 8.55 -4.18
C ALA A 235 -23.06 8.53 -5.57
N PHE A 236 -21.83 8.02 -5.65
CA PHE A 236 -21.07 7.87 -6.87
C PHE A 236 -20.73 6.41 -7.16
N GLY A 237 -21.10 5.90 -8.34
CA GLY A 237 -20.76 4.55 -8.78
C GLY A 237 -19.54 4.52 -9.70
N ILE A 238 -18.59 3.63 -9.44
CA ILE A 238 -17.43 3.38 -10.30
C ILE A 238 -17.45 1.93 -10.79
N CYS A 239 -17.41 1.73 -12.10
CA CYS A 239 -17.35 0.42 -12.75
C CYS A 239 -18.42 -0.58 -12.22
N TYR A 240 -18.05 -1.51 -11.32
CA TYR A 240 -19.01 -2.41 -10.67
C TYR A 240 -20.04 -1.65 -9.83
N GLY A 241 -19.62 -0.67 -9.02
CA GLY A 241 -20.51 0.17 -8.24
C GLY A 241 -21.49 0.96 -9.10
N PHE A 242 -21.06 1.38 -10.29
CA PHE A 242 -21.92 2.01 -11.31
C PHE A 242 -23.00 1.05 -11.82
N GLN A 243 -22.63 -0.19 -12.14
CA GLN A 243 -23.56 -1.23 -12.58
C GLN A 243 -24.54 -1.64 -11.47
N ALA A 244 -24.04 -1.78 -10.24
CA ALA A 244 -24.85 -2.09 -9.07
C ALA A 244 -25.88 -0.99 -8.79
N MET A 245 -25.47 0.28 -8.86
CA MET A 245 -26.37 1.43 -8.76
C MET A 245 -27.42 1.41 -9.87
N ALA A 246 -27.01 1.23 -11.12
CA ALA A 246 -27.93 1.18 -12.25
C ALA A 246 -29.00 0.10 -12.06
N ARG A 247 -28.58 -1.12 -11.69
CA ARG A 247 -29.50 -2.25 -11.45
C ARG A 247 -30.44 -2.01 -10.27
N ALA A 248 -29.93 -1.50 -9.16
CA ALA A 248 -30.73 -1.23 -7.95
C ALA A 248 -31.82 -0.18 -8.20
N LEU A 249 -31.60 0.73 -9.15
CA LEU A 249 -32.52 1.81 -9.51
C LEU A 249 -33.39 1.48 -10.74
N GLY A 250 -33.36 0.24 -11.24
CA GLY A 250 -34.22 -0.23 -12.32
C GLY A 250 -33.69 0.03 -13.74
N GLY A 251 -32.41 0.37 -13.89
CA GLY A 251 -31.71 0.35 -15.18
C GLY A 251 -31.38 -1.08 -15.64
N THR A 252 -30.86 -1.19 -16.86
CA THR A 252 -30.50 -2.49 -17.47
C THR A 252 -28.99 -2.62 -17.57
N VAL A 253 -28.42 -3.63 -16.92
CA VAL A 253 -27.04 -4.10 -17.14
C VAL A 253 -27.10 -5.30 -18.08
N GLN A 254 -26.13 -5.51 -18.94
CA GLN A 254 -26.06 -6.71 -19.80
C GLN A 254 -24.64 -7.21 -19.95
N ARG A 255 -24.53 -8.52 -20.14
CA ARG A 255 -23.33 -9.13 -20.71
C ARG A 255 -23.41 -8.95 -22.23
N THR A 256 -22.75 -7.92 -22.76
CA THR A 256 -22.76 -7.63 -24.20
C THR A 256 -21.89 -8.60 -25.00
N GLY A 257 -21.17 -9.52 -24.33
CA GLY A 257 -20.27 -10.49 -24.95
C GLY A 257 -18.94 -9.89 -25.42
N ARG A 258 -18.76 -8.58 -25.24
CA ARG A 258 -17.54 -7.82 -25.45
C ARG A 258 -17.07 -7.31 -24.11
N SER A 259 -15.79 -7.48 -23.80
CA SER A 259 -15.19 -6.95 -22.60
C SER A 259 -14.23 -5.84 -22.98
N GLU A 260 -14.30 -4.73 -22.26
CA GLU A 260 -13.47 -3.56 -22.51
C GLU A 260 -12.45 -3.44 -21.37
N PHE A 261 -11.19 -3.63 -21.73
CA PHE A 261 -10.06 -3.59 -20.81
C PHE A 261 -8.99 -2.66 -21.35
N GLY A 262 -8.55 -1.73 -20.51
CA GLY A 262 -7.49 -0.79 -20.81
C GLY A 262 -7.98 0.55 -21.35
N ARG A 263 -7.11 1.20 -22.11
CA ARG A 263 -7.31 2.58 -22.58
C ARG A 263 -8.38 2.64 -23.68
N THR A 264 -9.45 3.39 -23.43
CA THR A 264 -10.57 3.59 -24.35
C THR A 264 -10.85 5.09 -24.51
N GLN A 265 -11.21 5.53 -25.72
CA GLN A 265 -11.72 6.88 -25.94
C GLN A 265 -13.21 6.93 -25.66
N VAL A 266 -13.62 7.83 -24.77
CA VAL A 266 -15.03 8.04 -24.44
C VAL A 266 -15.62 9.18 -25.27
N ALA A 267 -16.80 8.96 -25.86
CA ALA A 267 -17.58 10.01 -26.48
C ALA A 267 -18.41 10.70 -25.41
N VAL A 268 -18.18 12.01 -25.21
CA VAL A 268 -18.93 12.83 -24.24
C VAL A 268 -19.96 13.64 -25.03
N ASP A 269 -21.21 13.22 -24.96
CA ASP A 269 -22.32 13.87 -25.68
C ASP A 269 -22.83 15.08 -24.89
N HIS A 270 -22.91 14.94 -23.57
CA HIS A 270 -23.32 15.98 -22.62
C HIS A 270 -22.36 15.96 -21.43
N GLN A 271 -21.79 17.12 -21.09
CA GLN A 271 -20.84 17.18 -19.97
C GLN A 271 -21.52 17.10 -18.60
N GLY A 272 -22.75 17.64 -18.46
CA GLY A 272 -23.41 17.72 -17.16
C GLY A 272 -22.56 18.46 -16.11
N VAL A 273 -22.80 18.16 -14.83
CA VAL A 273 -21.92 18.60 -13.73
C VAL A 273 -20.71 17.67 -13.61
N LEU A 274 -20.93 16.35 -13.73
CA LEU A 274 -19.91 15.33 -13.49
C LEU A 274 -18.72 15.41 -14.45
N LEU A 275 -18.96 15.67 -15.74
CA LEU A 275 -17.93 15.69 -16.79
C LEU A 275 -17.63 17.10 -17.29
N GLN A 276 -17.91 18.12 -16.48
CA GLN A 276 -17.65 19.52 -16.84
C GLN A 276 -16.21 19.73 -17.33
N GLY A 277 -16.04 20.29 -18.53
CA GLY A 277 -14.72 20.57 -19.09
C GLY A 277 -13.97 19.35 -19.64
N ILE A 278 -14.56 18.16 -19.64
CA ILE A 278 -13.97 16.96 -20.26
C ILE A 278 -14.43 16.89 -21.72
N GLU A 279 -13.47 16.91 -22.65
CA GLU A 279 -13.76 16.86 -24.07
C GLU A 279 -14.08 15.44 -24.55
N SER A 280 -14.93 15.34 -25.58
CA SER A 280 -15.18 14.06 -26.25
C SER A 280 -13.90 13.54 -26.90
N GLY A 281 -13.60 12.26 -26.71
CA GLY A 281 -12.37 11.60 -27.17
C GLY A 281 -11.28 11.45 -26.09
N ALA A 282 -11.53 11.94 -24.86
CA ALA A 282 -10.65 11.73 -23.72
C ALA A 282 -10.37 10.24 -23.48
N ASN A 283 -9.13 9.92 -23.12
CA ASN A 283 -8.72 8.55 -22.82
C ASN A 283 -9.09 8.20 -21.38
N VAL A 284 -9.86 7.13 -21.21
CA VAL A 284 -10.25 6.58 -19.90
C VAL A 284 -9.79 5.13 -19.75
N TRP A 285 -9.70 4.66 -18.51
CA TRP A 285 -9.32 3.27 -18.21
C TRP A 285 -10.54 2.40 -17.89
N MET A 286 -10.88 1.53 -18.83
CA MET A 286 -12.01 0.61 -18.72
C MET A 286 -11.54 -0.76 -18.20
N SER A 287 -12.37 -1.40 -17.38
CA SER A 287 -12.06 -2.72 -16.84
C SER A 287 -13.35 -3.47 -16.48
N HIS A 288 -14.12 -3.88 -17.49
CA HIS A 288 -15.42 -4.51 -17.27
C HIS A 288 -15.78 -5.55 -18.34
N GLY A 289 -16.51 -6.58 -17.92
CA GLY A 289 -17.16 -7.55 -18.81
C GLY A 289 -18.64 -7.28 -19.06
N ASP A 290 -19.31 -6.65 -18.09
CA ASP A 290 -20.72 -6.28 -18.15
C ASP A 290 -20.80 -4.77 -18.41
N SER A 291 -21.88 -4.26 -19.01
CA SER A 291 -22.07 -2.81 -19.18
C SER A 291 -23.53 -2.41 -19.00
N VAL A 292 -23.75 -1.15 -18.60
CA VAL A 292 -25.08 -0.57 -18.53
C VAL A 292 -25.56 -0.28 -19.96
N THR A 293 -26.69 -0.87 -20.36
CA THR A 293 -27.31 -0.65 -21.68
C THR A 293 -28.47 0.32 -21.64
N GLN A 294 -29.07 0.52 -20.46
CA GLN A 294 -30.12 1.49 -20.24
C GLN A 294 -29.95 2.12 -18.86
N ALA A 295 -29.83 3.45 -18.81
CA ALA A 295 -29.77 4.19 -17.56
C ALA A 295 -31.09 4.08 -16.78
N PRO A 296 -31.07 4.19 -15.45
CA PRO A 296 -32.30 4.25 -14.65
C PRO A 296 -33.15 5.49 -15.02
N ALA A 297 -34.45 5.42 -14.77
CA ALA A 297 -35.34 6.55 -15.05
C ALA A 297 -34.92 7.81 -14.25
N GLY A 298 -34.94 8.95 -14.94
CA GLY A 298 -34.57 10.26 -14.39
C GLY A 298 -33.08 10.62 -14.50
N PHE A 299 -32.23 9.69 -14.96
CA PHE A 299 -30.82 9.97 -15.19
C PHE A 299 -30.58 10.53 -16.60
N GLU A 300 -29.67 11.49 -16.70
CA GLU A 300 -29.10 11.97 -17.96
C GLU A 300 -27.86 11.14 -18.31
N VAL A 301 -27.81 10.61 -19.54
CA VAL A 301 -26.63 9.90 -20.04
C VAL A 301 -25.65 10.93 -20.60
N LEU A 302 -24.43 10.92 -20.06
CA LEU A 302 -23.42 11.93 -20.36
C LEU A 302 -22.43 11.46 -21.42
N ALA A 303 -22.10 10.17 -21.40
CA ALA A 303 -21.03 9.62 -22.21
C ALA A 303 -21.28 8.17 -22.62
N ALA A 304 -20.68 7.77 -23.73
CA ALA A 304 -20.73 6.43 -24.29
C ALA A 304 -19.38 6.01 -24.93
N THR A 305 -19.20 4.70 -25.15
CA THR A 305 -18.16 4.14 -26.02
C THR A 305 -18.82 3.29 -27.11
N PRO A 306 -18.08 2.84 -28.14
CA PRO A 306 -18.64 1.95 -29.16
C PRO A 306 -19.27 0.66 -28.60
N ASP A 307 -18.77 0.16 -27.46
CA ASP A 307 -19.23 -1.08 -26.84
C ASP A 307 -20.04 -0.86 -25.54
N THR A 308 -20.01 0.36 -24.98
CA THR A 308 -20.70 0.75 -23.74
C THR A 308 -21.61 1.96 -24.02
N PRO A 309 -22.91 1.75 -24.33
CA PRO A 309 -23.81 2.84 -24.70
C PRO A 309 -24.13 3.79 -23.54
N VAL A 310 -23.95 3.35 -22.28
CA VAL A 310 -24.08 4.19 -21.10
C VAL A 310 -22.80 4.07 -20.29
N ALA A 311 -21.83 4.94 -20.58
CA ALA A 311 -20.52 4.97 -19.92
C ALA A 311 -20.49 5.94 -18.74
N ALA A 312 -21.37 6.95 -18.71
CA ALA A 312 -21.57 7.82 -17.55
C ALA A 312 -23.01 8.32 -17.50
N PHE A 313 -23.53 8.53 -16.29
CA PHE A 313 -24.80 9.20 -16.08
C PHE A 313 -24.79 10.07 -14.81
N GLU A 314 -25.73 10.98 -14.72
CA GLU A 314 -26.01 11.73 -13.50
C GLU A 314 -27.50 12.02 -13.28
N ASP A 315 -27.87 12.20 -12.01
CA ASP A 315 -29.10 12.80 -11.52
C ASP A 315 -28.70 13.71 -10.35
N THR A 316 -28.42 14.97 -10.68
CA THR A 316 -27.93 15.96 -9.72
C THR A 316 -28.99 16.36 -8.69
N ALA A 317 -30.29 16.21 -9.01
CA ALA A 317 -31.37 16.49 -8.07
C ALA A 317 -31.42 15.48 -6.91
N ARG A 318 -31.08 14.21 -7.18
CA ARG A 318 -30.91 13.17 -6.16
C ARG A 318 -29.47 13.02 -5.65
N GLY A 319 -28.51 13.74 -6.24
CA GLY A 319 -27.09 13.64 -5.91
C GLY A 319 -26.45 12.31 -6.32
N LEU A 320 -27.00 11.65 -7.36
CA LEU A 320 -26.54 10.34 -7.80
C LEU A 320 -25.79 10.48 -9.12
N ALA A 321 -24.61 9.90 -9.23
CA ALA A 321 -23.84 9.92 -10.47
C ALA A 321 -22.96 8.68 -10.59
N GLY A 322 -22.37 8.45 -11.76
CA GLY A 322 -21.41 7.37 -11.89
C GLY A 322 -20.81 7.22 -13.26
N VAL A 323 -19.73 6.45 -13.31
CA VAL A 323 -18.93 6.19 -14.51
C VAL A 323 -18.57 4.71 -14.61
N GLN A 324 -18.48 4.20 -15.84
CA GLN A 324 -18.13 2.82 -16.12
C GLN A 324 -16.61 2.58 -16.09
N TRP A 325 -15.80 3.63 -16.23
CA TRP A 325 -14.33 3.58 -16.14
C TRP A 325 -13.83 3.83 -14.71
N HIS A 326 -12.52 3.72 -14.52
CA HIS A 326 -11.84 3.99 -13.24
C HIS A 326 -11.21 5.39 -13.24
N PRO A 327 -11.86 6.43 -12.67
CA PRO A 327 -11.28 7.78 -12.59
C PRO A 327 -10.11 7.87 -11.59
N GLU A 328 -9.94 6.89 -10.71
CA GLU A 328 -8.93 6.88 -9.66
C GLU A 328 -7.51 6.53 -10.16
N VAL A 329 -7.40 5.90 -11.34
CA VAL A 329 -6.13 5.47 -11.92
C VAL A 329 -5.53 6.55 -12.82
N LEU A 330 -4.20 6.69 -12.79
CA LEU A 330 -3.47 7.70 -13.59
C LEU A 330 -3.67 7.55 -15.12
N HIS A 331 -4.07 6.38 -15.59
CA HIS A 331 -4.32 6.11 -17.00
C HIS A 331 -5.58 6.82 -17.53
N SER A 332 -6.50 7.23 -16.64
CA SER A 332 -7.70 7.99 -17.01
C SER A 332 -7.37 9.48 -17.03
N GLU A 333 -7.39 10.09 -18.22
CA GLU A 333 -7.28 11.53 -18.37
C GLU A 333 -8.42 12.20 -17.59
N HIS A 334 -8.10 13.29 -16.89
CA HIS A 334 -9.05 14.05 -16.06
C HIS A 334 -9.73 13.24 -14.93
N GLY A 335 -9.20 12.06 -14.56
CA GLY A 335 -9.80 11.21 -13.54
C GLY A 335 -10.02 11.90 -12.19
N GLN A 336 -9.02 12.64 -11.71
CA GLN A 336 -9.14 13.45 -10.48
C GLN A 336 -10.23 14.52 -10.59
N ALA A 337 -10.38 15.17 -11.75
CA ALA A 337 -11.40 16.20 -11.96
C ALA A 337 -12.82 15.62 -11.88
N VAL A 338 -13.05 14.41 -12.42
CA VAL A 338 -14.36 13.71 -12.30
C VAL A 338 -14.72 13.48 -10.83
N LEU A 339 -13.76 13.03 -10.02
CA LEU A 339 -13.97 12.82 -8.59
C LEU A 339 -14.27 14.16 -7.88
N GLU A 340 -13.54 15.22 -8.19
CA GLU A 340 -13.75 16.55 -7.63
C GLU A 340 -15.11 17.16 -8.02
N HIS A 341 -15.56 16.98 -9.26
CA HIS A 341 -16.90 17.42 -9.70
C HIS A 341 -18.01 16.71 -8.92
N PHE A 342 -17.88 15.40 -8.68
CA PHE A 342 -18.82 14.70 -7.81
C PHE A 342 -18.75 15.24 -6.37
N LEU A 343 -17.56 15.29 -5.77
CA LEU A 343 -17.38 15.67 -4.36
C LEU A 343 -17.88 17.10 -4.09
N TYR A 344 -17.50 18.07 -4.92
CA TYR A 344 -17.81 19.47 -4.69
C TYR A 344 -19.10 19.91 -5.40
N GLY A 345 -19.25 19.56 -6.67
CA GLY A 345 -20.34 20.03 -7.53
C GLY A 345 -21.67 19.33 -7.27
N ILE A 346 -21.64 18.02 -7.00
CA ILE A 346 -22.85 17.21 -6.79
C ILE A 346 -23.13 16.99 -5.30
N ALA A 347 -22.12 16.55 -4.54
CA ALA A 347 -22.29 16.20 -3.15
C ALA A 347 -22.13 17.38 -2.17
N GLY A 348 -21.54 18.49 -2.63
CA GLY A 348 -21.34 19.69 -1.81
C GLY A 348 -20.47 19.42 -0.58
N VAL A 349 -19.48 18.55 -0.70
CA VAL A 349 -18.52 18.19 0.34
C VAL A 349 -17.52 19.34 0.52
N ARG A 350 -17.22 19.72 1.76
CA ARG A 350 -16.28 20.80 2.06
C ARG A 350 -14.83 20.30 2.08
N PRO A 351 -13.88 20.95 1.38
CA PRO A 351 -12.46 20.57 1.33
C PRO A 351 -11.72 20.99 2.61
N THR A 352 -12.09 20.36 3.73
CA THR A 352 -11.60 20.73 5.07
C THR A 352 -10.45 19.85 5.54
N TRP A 353 -10.19 18.72 4.88
CA TRP A 353 -9.10 17.81 5.23
C TRP A 353 -7.77 18.37 4.71
N THR A 354 -7.09 19.14 5.56
CA THR A 354 -5.80 19.77 5.25
C THR A 354 -4.78 19.44 6.32
N MET A 355 -3.49 19.40 5.95
CA MET A 355 -2.42 19.00 6.89
C MET A 355 -2.36 19.89 8.15
N VAL A 356 -2.69 21.18 8.02
CA VAL A 356 -2.82 22.11 9.16
C VAL A 356 -3.88 21.63 10.14
N ASN A 357 -5.09 21.39 9.66
CA ASN A 357 -6.20 20.94 10.50
C ASN A 357 -5.88 19.57 11.12
N ILE A 358 -5.31 18.65 10.34
CA ILE A 358 -4.93 17.30 10.80
C ILE A 358 -3.93 17.37 11.96
N VAL A 359 -2.88 18.20 11.83
CA VAL A 359 -1.87 18.35 12.88
C VAL A 359 -2.49 18.93 14.15
N GLU A 360 -3.27 20.00 14.04
CA GLU A 360 -3.90 20.67 15.18
C GLU A 360 -4.89 19.75 15.90
N GLU A 361 -5.81 19.13 15.16
CA GLU A 361 -6.81 18.20 15.71
C GLU A 361 -6.17 16.97 16.36
N THR A 362 -5.14 16.41 15.72
CA THR A 362 -4.42 15.25 16.27
C THR A 362 -3.67 15.62 17.55
N VAL A 363 -3.02 16.78 17.58
CA VAL A 363 -2.33 17.30 18.77
C VAL A 363 -3.30 17.49 19.93
N GLU A 364 -4.48 18.08 19.67
CA GLU A 364 -5.52 18.25 20.69
C GLU A 364 -6.08 16.92 21.18
N ALA A 365 -6.36 15.99 20.27
CA ALA A 365 -6.87 14.65 20.62
C ALA A 365 -5.85 13.86 21.46
N VAL A 366 -4.57 13.90 21.10
CA VAL A 366 -3.49 13.27 21.88
C VAL A 366 -3.38 13.91 23.25
N ARG A 367 -3.36 15.25 23.35
CA ARG A 367 -3.28 15.96 24.63
C ARG A 367 -4.44 15.61 25.55
N ALA A 368 -5.66 15.61 25.02
CA ALA A 368 -6.87 15.25 25.77
C ALA A 368 -6.86 13.80 26.25
N ARG A 369 -6.31 12.88 25.44
CA ARG A 369 -6.25 11.45 25.78
C ARG A 369 -5.15 11.13 26.78
N VAL A 370 -3.97 11.74 26.64
CA VAL A 370 -2.81 11.49 27.50
C VAL A 370 -2.97 12.19 28.86
N GLY A 371 -3.50 13.42 28.88
CA GLY A 371 -3.53 14.23 30.09
C GLY A 371 -2.12 14.46 30.64
N ASP A 372 -1.92 14.24 31.93
CA ASP A 372 -0.64 14.46 32.63
C ASP A 372 0.25 13.19 32.72
N LYS A 373 -0.13 12.12 32.02
CA LYS A 373 0.56 10.81 32.10
C LYS A 373 1.81 10.76 31.21
N ARG A 374 2.75 9.90 31.56
CA ARG A 374 3.95 9.67 30.74
C ARG A 374 3.66 8.77 29.55
N VAL A 375 4.38 9.02 28.46
CA VAL A 375 4.23 8.35 27.17
C VAL A 375 5.58 7.82 26.71
N ILE A 376 5.63 6.57 26.24
CA ILE A 376 6.80 6.02 25.57
C ILE A 376 6.50 5.84 24.08
N CYS A 377 7.51 6.09 23.24
CA CYS A 377 7.45 5.79 21.82
C CYS A 377 8.65 4.93 21.39
N ALA A 378 8.41 3.86 20.64
CA ALA A 378 9.47 3.15 19.94
C ALA A 378 9.83 3.90 18.66
N LEU A 379 11.01 4.52 18.62
CA LEU A 379 11.53 5.18 17.43
C LEU A 379 12.36 4.17 16.64
N SER A 380 11.92 3.86 15.41
CA SER A 380 12.62 2.89 14.54
C SER A 380 13.57 3.55 13.53
N GLY A 381 13.60 4.89 13.49
CA GLY A 381 14.28 5.65 12.43
C GLY A 381 13.52 5.67 11.10
N GLY A 382 12.33 5.06 11.01
CA GLY A 382 11.42 5.20 9.88
C GLY A 382 10.62 6.50 9.96
N VAL A 383 10.11 6.96 8.81
CA VAL A 383 9.30 8.20 8.76
C VAL A 383 8.03 8.11 9.62
N ASP A 384 7.37 6.95 9.71
CA ASP A 384 6.09 6.84 10.43
C ASP A 384 6.28 7.01 11.94
N SER A 385 7.27 6.32 12.53
CA SER A 385 7.58 6.45 13.96
C SER A 385 8.11 7.84 14.28
N ALA A 386 8.91 8.44 13.40
CA ALA A 386 9.42 9.80 13.56
C ALA A 386 8.31 10.86 13.52
N VAL A 387 7.36 10.75 12.59
CA VAL A 387 6.22 11.68 12.48
C VAL A 387 5.25 11.47 13.65
N ALA A 388 4.97 10.22 14.02
CA ALA A 388 4.13 9.92 15.18
C ALA A 388 4.71 10.50 16.48
N ALA A 389 6.00 10.28 16.73
CA ALA A 389 6.67 10.84 17.89
C ALA A 389 6.73 12.37 17.84
N ALA A 390 6.92 12.99 16.67
CA ALA A 390 6.92 14.46 16.54
C ALA A 390 5.54 15.07 16.83
N LEU A 391 4.45 14.43 16.38
CA LEU A 391 3.07 14.82 16.73
C LEU A 391 2.82 14.75 18.23
N VAL A 392 3.22 13.63 18.86
CA VAL A 392 3.03 13.44 20.29
C VAL A 392 3.91 14.40 21.09
N GLN A 393 5.16 14.63 20.68
CA GLN A 393 6.06 15.63 21.28
C GLN A 393 5.42 17.02 21.27
N ARG A 394 4.82 17.43 20.15
CA ARG A 394 4.10 18.70 20.05
C ARG A 394 2.86 18.76 20.96
N ALA A 395 2.25 17.61 21.25
CA ALA A 395 1.07 17.52 22.09
C ALA A 395 1.37 17.57 23.60
N VAL A 396 2.39 16.83 24.04
CA VAL A 396 2.65 16.55 25.47
C VAL A 396 4.04 16.96 25.95
N GLY A 397 4.91 17.44 25.07
CA GLY A 397 6.26 17.92 25.39
C GLY A 397 7.06 16.90 26.20
N ASP A 398 7.59 17.34 27.34
CA ASP A 398 8.47 16.57 28.23
C ASP A 398 7.85 15.28 28.80
N GLN A 399 6.55 15.03 28.60
CA GLN A 399 5.91 13.77 28.98
C GLN A 399 6.31 12.59 28.10
N LEU A 400 6.82 12.85 26.88
CA LEU A 400 7.23 11.83 25.92
C LEU A 400 8.71 11.45 26.13
N THR A 401 8.97 10.15 26.22
CA THR A 401 10.31 9.57 26.08
C THR A 401 10.32 8.63 24.87
N CYS A 402 11.23 8.87 23.94
CA CYS A 402 11.47 8.00 22.79
C CYS A 402 12.55 6.98 23.11
N VAL A 403 12.37 5.73 22.69
CA VAL A 403 13.38 4.68 22.76
C VAL A 403 13.81 4.32 21.35
N TYR A 404 15.10 4.46 21.05
CA TYR A 404 15.70 4.00 19.80
C TYR A 404 16.62 2.82 20.11
N VAL A 405 16.33 1.66 19.52
CA VAL A 405 17.15 0.45 19.68
C VAL A 405 18.08 0.33 18.49
N ASP A 406 19.37 0.55 18.71
CA ASP A 406 20.37 0.23 17.71
C ASP A 406 20.68 -1.27 17.77
N HIS A 407 19.99 -2.03 16.91
CA HIS A 407 20.19 -3.45 16.77
C HIS A 407 21.43 -3.82 15.94
N GLY A 408 22.24 -2.84 15.52
CA GLY A 408 23.48 -3.08 14.77
C GLY A 408 23.28 -3.55 13.34
N LEU A 409 22.07 -3.41 12.77
CA LEU A 409 21.75 -3.78 11.37
C LEU A 409 21.33 -2.57 10.53
N MET A 410 21.62 -1.35 11.02
CA MET A 410 21.32 -0.09 10.34
C MET A 410 22.37 0.25 9.27
N ARG A 411 22.05 1.20 8.38
CA ARG A 411 23.00 1.72 7.39
C ARG A 411 24.09 2.55 8.07
N GLU A 412 25.16 2.79 7.33
CA GLU A 412 26.27 3.62 7.77
C GLU A 412 25.80 5.05 8.14
N GLY A 413 26.16 5.49 9.35
CA GLY A 413 25.86 6.83 9.87
C GLY A 413 24.40 7.05 10.28
N GLU A 414 23.54 6.03 10.18
CA GLU A 414 22.10 6.19 10.32
C GLU A 414 21.67 6.41 11.77
N SER A 415 22.19 5.62 12.71
CA SER A 415 21.88 5.75 14.14
C SER A 415 22.34 7.10 14.68
N GLU A 416 23.54 7.53 14.32
CA GLU A 416 24.06 8.83 14.75
C GLU A 416 23.31 10.00 14.11
N GLN A 417 22.80 9.82 12.89
CA GLN A 417 21.95 10.80 12.24
C GLN A 417 20.60 10.93 12.96
N VAL A 418 19.96 9.81 13.32
CA VAL A 418 18.71 9.82 14.07
C VAL A 418 18.89 10.51 15.42
N GLU A 419 19.95 10.18 16.16
CA GLU A 419 20.21 10.78 17.47
C GLU A 419 20.42 12.30 17.39
N ARG A 420 21.19 12.79 16.41
CA ARG A 420 21.46 14.22 16.26
C ARG A 420 20.29 15.00 15.68
N ASP A 421 19.82 14.59 14.50
CA ASP A 421 18.92 15.40 13.68
C ASP A 421 17.50 15.36 14.27
N TYR A 422 17.07 14.21 14.79
CA TYR A 422 15.73 14.07 15.36
C TYR A 422 15.59 14.83 16.68
N VAL A 423 16.59 14.72 17.57
CA VAL A 423 16.61 15.45 18.84
C VAL A 423 16.72 16.96 18.58
N ALA A 424 17.57 17.39 17.64
CA ALA A 424 17.67 18.80 17.27
C ALA A 424 16.35 19.36 16.69
N ALA A 425 15.63 18.57 15.88
CA ALA A 425 14.39 19.01 15.26
C ALA A 425 13.19 19.02 16.22
N THR A 426 13.14 18.11 17.20
CA THR A 426 11.93 17.89 18.03
C THR A 426 12.10 18.25 19.50
N GLY A 427 13.34 18.31 20.01
CA GLY A 427 13.64 18.47 21.43
C GLY A 427 13.22 17.28 22.30
N VAL A 428 12.98 16.11 21.70
CA VAL A 428 12.52 14.92 22.43
C VAL A 428 13.59 14.33 23.34
N ASP A 429 13.19 13.76 24.47
CA ASP A 429 14.04 12.89 25.28
C ASP A 429 14.22 11.54 24.58
N LEU A 430 15.40 11.32 24.00
CA LEU A 430 15.73 10.11 23.25
C LEU A 430 16.67 9.20 24.04
N HIS A 431 16.17 8.02 24.39
CA HIS A 431 16.94 6.95 25.00
C HIS A 431 17.46 5.98 23.92
N VAL A 432 18.75 6.08 23.60
CA VAL A 432 19.43 5.18 22.66
C VAL A 432 19.92 3.94 23.41
N VAL A 433 19.53 2.76 22.92
CA VAL A 433 19.93 1.46 23.45
C VAL A 433 20.81 0.76 22.42
N ASP A 434 22.11 0.66 22.69
CA ASP A 434 23.01 -0.16 21.90
C ASP A 434 22.81 -1.64 22.23
N ALA A 435 22.34 -2.39 21.24
CA ALA A 435 22.11 -3.82 21.32
C ALA A 435 22.82 -4.60 20.20
N ALA A 436 23.75 -3.99 19.47
CA ALA A 436 24.34 -4.60 18.28
C ALA A 436 24.91 -6.00 18.54
N ASP A 437 25.74 -6.16 19.58
CA ASP A 437 26.35 -7.44 19.95
C ASP A 437 25.32 -8.51 20.31
N ARG A 438 24.22 -8.11 20.94
CA ARG A 438 23.13 -8.99 21.35
C ARG A 438 22.42 -9.58 20.13
N PHE A 439 22.10 -8.75 19.15
CA PHE A 439 21.48 -9.20 17.90
C PHE A 439 22.43 -10.06 17.06
N LEU A 440 23.70 -9.64 16.90
CA LEU A 440 24.69 -10.42 16.15
C LEU A 440 24.94 -11.80 16.76
N THR A 441 24.92 -11.90 18.08
CA THR A 441 25.05 -13.18 18.79
C THR A 441 23.90 -14.13 18.44
N GLN A 442 22.66 -13.63 18.42
CA GLN A 442 21.48 -14.44 18.10
C GLN A 442 21.40 -14.82 16.61
N LEU A 443 21.91 -13.97 15.72
CA LEU A 443 21.92 -14.22 14.26
C LEU A 443 23.06 -15.12 13.78
N LYS A 444 23.96 -15.53 14.68
CA LYS A 444 25.16 -16.29 14.32
C LYS A 444 24.80 -17.61 13.65
N GLY A 445 25.18 -17.74 12.37
CA GLY A 445 24.97 -18.95 11.57
C GLY A 445 23.54 -19.13 11.07
N VAL A 446 22.67 -18.13 11.20
CA VAL A 446 21.29 -18.18 10.72
C VAL A 446 21.25 -17.73 9.26
N GLU A 447 20.89 -18.64 8.37
CA GLU A 447 20.78 -18.38 6.93
C GLU A 447 19.33 -18.20 6.48
N ASP A 448 18.39 -18.94 7.09
CA ASP A 448 16.97 -18.90 6.73
C ASP A 448 16.37 -17.51 7.00
N PRO A 449 15.80 -16.84 5.99
CA PRO A 449 15.37 -15.45 6.11
C PRO A 449 14.17 -15.26 7.04
N GLU A 450 13.25 -16.21 7.06
CA GLU A 450 12.10 -16.20 7.99
C GLU A 450 12.58 -16.35 9.44
N GLU A 451 13.57 -17.20 9.68
CA GLU A 451 14.17 -17.33 11.00
C GLU A 451 14.94 -16.07 11.43
N LYS A 452 15.71 -15.44 10.53
CA LYS A 452 16.33 -14.12 10.80
C LYS A 452 15.27 -13.11 11.26
N ARG A 453 14.15 -13.02 10.54
CA ARG A 453 13.04 -12.10 10.85
C ARG A 453 12.44 -12.36 12.23
N LYS A 454 12.18 -13.63 12.58
CA LYS A 454 11.66 -14.01 13.90
C LYS A 454 12.63 -13.67 15.02
N ILE A 455 13.91 -14.00 14.85
CA ILE A 455 14.95 -13.70 15.84
C ILE A 455 15.05 -12.20 16.08
N ILE A 456 15.15 -11.41 15.02
CA ILE A 456 15.26 -9.95 15.12
C ILE A 456 14.00 -9.35 15.77
N GLY A 457 12.81 -9.78 15.33
CA GLY A 457 11.55 -9.31 15.92
C GLY A 457 11.42 -9.63 17.41
N HIS A 458 11.74 -10.87 17.81
CA HIS A 458 11.75 -11.27 19.21
C HIS A 458 12.76 -10.46 20.02
N GLU A 459 13.99 -10.32 19.52
CA GLU A 459 15.05 -9.65 20.26
C GLU A 459 14.81 -8.16 20.43
N PHE A 460 14.24 -7.51 19.40
CA PHE A 460 13.80 -6.11 19.46
C PHE A 460 12.77 -5.90 20.56
N ILE A 461 11.75 -6.77 20.64
CA ILE A 461 10.73 -6.69 21.69
C ILE A 461 11.39 -6.82 23.07
N ARG A 462 12.31 -7.76 23.27
CA ARG A 462 13.01 -7.95 24.56
C ARG A 462 13.86 -6.75 24.96
N VAL A 463 14.58 -6.15 24.02
CA VAL A 463 15.40 -4.97 24.29
C VAL A 463 14.50 -3.77 24.60
N PHE A 464 13.43 -3.58 23.84
CA PHE A 464 12.46 -2.52 24.06
C PHE A 464 11.74 -2.67 25.42
N GLU A 465 11.34 -3.89 25.79
CA GLU A 465 10.76 -4.19 27.12
C GLU A 465 11.71 -3.78 28.24
N GLN A 466 12.99 -4.11 28.12
CA GLN A 466 14.00 -3.76 29.12
C GLN A 466 14.13 -2.25 29.23
N ALA A 467 14.28 -1.55 28.10
CA ALA A 467 14.37 -0.10 28.05
C ALA A 467 13.13 0.58 28.65
N ALA A 468 11.93 0.07 28.34
CA ALA A 468 10.68 0.58 28.91
C ALA A 468 10.63 0.39 30.43
N ARG A 469 11.05 -0.78 30.95
CA ARG A 469 11.14 -1.02 32.40
C ARG A 469 12.14 -0.08 33.07
N ASP A 470 13.28 0.16 32.44
CA ASP A 470 14.32 1.06 32.97
C ASP A 470 13.82 2.51 33.04
N ILE A 471 13.09 2.96 32.02
CA ILE A 471 12.43 4.28 32.00
C ILE A 471 11.36 4.38 33.08
N VAL A 472 10.51 3.36 33.24
CA VAL A 472 9.47 3.32 34.28
C VAL A 472 10.10 3.34 35.68
N ALA A 473 11.16 2.55 35.91
CA ALA A 473 11.86 2.51 37.19
C ALA A 473 12.49 3.85 37.55
N LYS A 474 13.11 4.52 36.57
CA LYS A 474 13.66 5.87 36.74
C LYS A 474 12.57 6.88 37.07
N ALA A 475 11.46 6.86 36.33
CA ALA A 475 10.32 7.75 36.59
C ALA A 475 9.70 7.54 37.99
N GLY A 476 9.60 6.29 38.45
CA GLY A 476 9.11 5.95 39.78
C GLY A 476 10.04 6.44 40.91
N ALA A 477 11.36 6.44 40.68
CA ALA A 477 12.33 7.01 41.61
C ALA A 477 12.21 8.55 41.73
N ASP A 478 11.79 9.22 40.64
CA ASP A 478 11.56 10.66 40.59
C ASP A 478 10.16 11.09 41.10
N GLY A 479 9.37 10.15 41.63
CA GLY A 479 8.03 10.43 42.18
C GLY A 479 6.92 10.57 41.12
N VAL A 480 7.15 10.09 39.89
CA VAL A 480 6.19 10.13 38.78
C VAL A 480 5.37 8.83 38.74
N GLU A 481 4.04 8.92 38.77
CA GLU A 481 3.17 7.81 39.16
C GLU A 481 2.98 6.67 38.14
N SER A 482 3.27 6.79 36.84
CA SER A 482 3.41 5.66 35.90
C SER A 482 3.56 6.10 34.44
N VAL A 483 4.22 5.25 33.63
CA VAL A 483 4.09 5.29 32.17
C VAL A 483 2.87 4.47 31.78
N GLU A 484 1.89 5.10 31.13
CA GLU A 484 0.62 4.44 30.79
C GLU A 484 0.45 4.25 29.27
N PHE A 485 1.09 5.08 28.45
CA PHE A 485 0.85 5.09 27.01
C PHE A 485 2.05 4.64 26.19
N LEU A 486 1.75 3.90 25.11
CA LEU A 486 2.70 3.53 24.07
C LEU A 486 2.26 4.11 22.74
N VAL A 487 3.14 4.88 22.10
CA VAL A 487 2.90 5.46 20.77
C VAL A 487 3.26 4.44 19.69
N GLN A 488 2.40 4.34 18.68
CA GLN A 488 2.64 3.53 17.48
C GLN A 488 2.34 4.35 16.22
N GLY A 489 3.18 4.18 15.20
CA GLY A 489 3.01 4.80 13.89
C GLY A 489 2.06 4.03 12.97
N THR A 490 1.01 3.39 13.51
CA THR A 490 0.02 2.63 12.73
C THR A 490 -0.64 3.52 11.68
N LEU A 491 -0.65 3.10 10.42
CA LEU A 491 -1.22 3.88 9.31
C LEU A 491 -2.63 3.38 8.92
N TYR A 492 -3.33 4.18 8.12
CA TYR A 492 -4.66 3.81 7.64
C TYR A 492 -4.72 2.49 6.86
N PRO A 493 -3.78 2.18 5.94
CA PRO A 493 -3.75 0.87 5.27
C PRO A 493 -3.66 -0.31 6.24
N ASP A 494 -2.92 -0.17 7.35
CA ASP A 494 -2.80 -1.24 8.37
C ASP A 494 -4.13 -1.50 9.09
N VAL A 495 -4.92 -0.45 9.32
CA VAL A 495 -6.25 -0.55 9.93
C VAL A 495 -7.24 -1.22 8.97
N VAL A 496 -7.16 -0.91 7.68
CA VAL A 496 -8.04 -1.51 6.67
C VAL A 496 -7.76 -3.00 6.51
N GLU A 497 -6.49 -3.39 6.42
CA GLU A 497 -6.08 -4.80 6.30
C GLU A 497 -6.43 -5.64 7.54
N SER A 498 -6.37 -5.04 8.73
CA SER A 498 -6.75 -5.71 9.98
C SER A 498 -8.25 -5.65 10.29
N GLY A 499 -9.00 -4.75 9.63
CA GLY A 499 -10.40 -4.43 9.92
C GLY A 499 -11.46 -5.11 9.07
N GLY A 500 -11.13 -5.79 7.96
CA GLY A 500 -12.17 -6.40 7.12
C GLY A 500 -11.71 -7.41 6.06
N GLY A 501 -12.26 -8.63 6.13
CA GLY A 501 -12.30 -9.61 5.04
C GLY A 501 -12.40 -11.06 5.53
N GLU A 502 -13.42 -11.82 5.11
CA GLU A 502 -13.38 -13.29 5.19
C GLU A 502 -12.19 -13.78 4.34
N GLY A 503 -11.05 -14.06 4.98
CA GLY A 503 -9.89 -14.67 4.31
C GLY A 503 -8.56 -13.94 4.49
N THR A 504 -8.51 -12.75 5.09
CA THR A 504 -7.24 -12.16 5.51
C THR A 504 -6.84 -12.80 6.84
N ALA A 505 -6.03 -13.86 6.75
CA ALA A 505 -5.25 -14.32 7.90
C ALA A 505 -4.55 -13.11 8.52
N ASN A 506 -4.41 -13.09 9.85
CA ASN A 506 -3.78 -12.05 10.66
C ASN A 506 -2.29 -11.82 10.32
N ILE A 507 -1.97 -11.52 9.06
CA ILE A 507 -0.64 -11.33 8.50
C ILE A 507 -0.27 -9.87 8.74
N LYS A 508 -0.18 -9.45 10.01
CA LYS A 508 0.50 -8.21 10.43
C LYS A 508 0.71 -8.13 11.95
N SER A 509 0.88 -9.28 12.61
CA SER A 509 1.27 -9.34 14.03
C SER A 509 2.67 -8.78 14.33
N HIS A 510 3.44 -8.36 13.32
CA HIS A 510 4.87 -8.00 13.44
C HIS A 510 5.17 -6.49 13.31
N HIS A 511 4.17 -5.64 13.03
CA HIS A 511 4.39 -4.19 12.89
C HIS A 511 3.86 -3.35 14.05
N ASN A 512 2.87 -3.87 14.79
CA ASN A 512 2.51 -3.34 16.09
C ASN A 512 3.29 -4.12 17.14
N VAL A 513 3.67 -3.47 18.25
CA VAL A 513 4.37 -4.07 19.39
C VAL A 513 3.45 -5.07 20.13
N GLY A 514 2.95 -6.08 19.41
CA GLY A 514 1.95 -7.07 19.82
C GLY A 514 2.53 -8.25 20.59
N GLY A 515 3.77 -8.14 21.04
CA GLY A 515 4.46 -9.14 21.86
C GLY A 515 4.85 -8.65 23.25
N LEU A 516 4.30 -7.52 23.71
CA LEU A 516 4.54 -7.07 25.07
C LEU A 516 4.00 -8.11 26.07
N PRO A 517 4.74 -8.41 27.14
CA PRO A 517 4.35 -9.42 28.11
C PRO A 517 3.16 -8.91 28.94
N ASP A 518 2.38 -9.85 29.50
CA ASP A 518 1.11 -9.54 30.20
C ASP A 518 1.27 -8.57 31.39
N ASP A 519 2.49 -8.40 31.90
CA ASP A 519 2.88 -7.49 32.98
C ASP A 519 3.09 -6.03 32.54
N LEU A 520 3.30 -5.77 31.24
CA LEU A 520 3.46 -4.42 30.66
C LEU A 520 2.16 -3.98 29.98
N GLN A 521 1.24 -3.42 30.76
CA GLN A 521 -0.05 -2.94 30.26
C GLN A 521 0.03 -1.47 29.83
N PHE A 522 0.25 -1.23 28.54
CA PHE A 522 0.13 0.11 27.95
C PHE A 522 -1.20 0.30 27.24
N THR A 523 -1.67 1.54 27.25
CA THR A 523 -2.74 2.01 26.36
C THR A 523 -2.11 2.58 25.08
N LEU A 524 -2.56 2.11 23.91
CA LEU A 524 -1.99 2.55 22.64
C LEU A 524 -2.44 3.95 22.23
N VAL A 525 -1.50 4.76 21.74
CA VAL A 525 -1.73 6.05 21.07
C VAL A 525 -1.26 5.94 19.62
N GLU A 526 -2.20 5.95 18.68
CA GLU A 526 -1.94 5.74 17.25
C GLU A 526 -2.32 7.01 16.46
N PRO A 527 -1.48 8.07 16.48
CA PRO A 527 -1.87 9.37 15.92
C PRO A 527 -2.00 9.37 14.39
N LEU A 528 -1.38 8.41 13.71
CA LEU A 528 -1.35 8.33 12.24
C LEU A 528 -2.42 7.39 11.65
N ARG A 529 -3.28 6.79 12.50
CA ARG A 529 -4.20 5.71 12.12
C ARG A 529 -5.21 6.05 11.03
N THR A 530 -5.41 7.33 10.72
CA THR A 530 -6.35 7.83 9.70
C THR A 530 -5.63 8.35 8.46
N LEU A 531 -4.30 8.26 8.40
CA LEU A 531 -3.46 8.84 7.36
C LEU A 531 -2.86 7.78 6.43
N PHE A 532 -2.77 8.13 5.15
CA PHE A 532 -1.94 7.44 4.17
C PHE A 532 -0.48 7.89 4.26
N LYS A 533 0.41 7.11 3.64
CA LYS A 533 1.87 7.31 3.72
C LYS A 533 2.34 8.66 3.18
N ASP A 534 1.71 9.15 2.12
CA ASP A 534 1.98 10.47 1.54
C ASP A 534 1.52 11.61 2.45
N GLU A 535 0.36 11.47 3.08
CA GLU A 535 -0.13 12.41 4.10
C GLU A 535 0.80 12.45 5.31
N VAL A 536 1.30 11.31 5.78
CA VAL A 536 2.30 11.24 6.86
C VAL A 536 3.57 12.02 6.51
N ARG A 537 4.03 11.93 5.25
CA ARG A 537 5.19 12.71 4.80
C ARG A 537 4.90 14.20 4.82
N ALA A 538 3.75 14.64 4.30
CA ALA A 538 3.34 16.04 4.32
C ALA A 538 3.20 16.59 5.75
N VAL A 539 2.66 15.79 6.68
CA VAL A 539 2.61 16.11 8.11
C VAL A 539 4.02 16.25 8.69
N GLY A 540 4.94 15.36 8.33
CA GLY A 540 6.34 15.45 8.76
C GLY A 540 7.02 16.77 8.36
N GLU A 541 6.86 17.19 7.11
CA GLU A 541 7.38 18.48 6.63
C GLU A 541 6.77 19.66 7.40
N GLN A 542 5.45 19.61 7.64
CA GLN A 542 4.76 20.66 8.37
C GLN A 542 5.19 20.76 9.85
N LEU A 543 5.61 19.64 10.45
CA LEU A 543 6.18 19.61 11.79
C LEU A 543 7.62 20.12 11.84
N GLY A 544 8.23 20.45 10.70
CA GLY A 544 9.61 20.93 10.61
C GLY A 544 10.64 19.81 10.63
N LEU A 545 10.23 18.56 10.37
CA LEU A 545 11.18 17.46 10.26
C LEU A 545 12.05 17.63 9.01
N PRO A 546 13.36 17.31 9.08
CA PRO A 546 14.26 17.46 7.94
C PRO A 546 13.81 16.64 6.72
N PRO A 547 13.85 17.20 5.49
CA PRO A 547 13.43 16.49 4.27
C PRO A 547 14.13 15.14 4.05
N GLU A 548 15.41 15.05 4.42
CA GLU A 548 16.23 13.83 4.35
C GLU A 548 15.69 12.69 5.23
N MET A 549 14.96 13.02 6.29
CA MET A 549 14.30 12.04 7.15
C MET A 549 12.90 11.69 6.63
N VAL A 550 12.13 12.70 6.20
CA VAL A 550 10.74 12.52 5.73
C VAL A 550 10.68 11.71 4.42
N TRP A 551 11.59 12.03 3.50
CA TRP A 551 11.60 11.44 2.15
C TRP A 551 12.58 10.31 1.99
N ARG A 552 13.15 9.85 3.10
CA ARG A 552 14.02 8.69 3.11
C ARG A 552 13.30 7.48 2.53
N HIS A 553 14.04 6.69 1.76
CA HIS A 553 13.54 5.43 1.26
C HIS A 553 13.15 4.51 2.43
N PRO A 554 12.07 3.73 2.29
CA PRO A 554 11.70 2.73 3.28
C PRO A 554 12.88 1.80 3.59
N PHE A 555 13.07 1.53 4.88
CA PHE A 555 14.09 0.62 5.38
C PHE A 555 13.41 -0.48 6.21
N PRO A 556 13.69 -1.76 5.94
CA PRO A 556 13.01 -2.86 6.62
C PRO A 556 13.41 -2.90 8.10
N GLY A 557 12.49 -3.35 8.97
CA GLY A 557 12.79 -3.53 10.41
C GLY A 557 13.99 -4.45 10.69
N PRO A 558 14.12 -5.59 9.99
CA PRO A 558 15.33 -6.42 10.03
C PRO A 558 16.61 -5.77 9.47
N GLY A 559 16.50 -4.58 8.91
CA GLY A 559 17.60 -3.81 8.33
C GLY A 559 18.40 -4.58 7.29
N LEU A 560 19.73 -4.47 7.40
CA LEU A 560 20.67 -5.10 6.48
C LEU A 560 20.71 -6.64 6.59
N ALA A 561 20.14 -7.25 7.63
CA ALA A 561 20.17 -8.71 7.78
C ALA A 561 19.42 -9.46 6.67
N ILE A 562 18.36 -8.84 6.13
CA ILE A 562 17.60 -9.35 4.98
C ILE A 562 18.11 -8.79 3.65
N ARG A 563 19.28 -8.16 3.64
CA ARG A 563 20.00 -7.72 2.41
C ARG A 563 21.34 -8.42 2.28
N ILE A 564 21.62 -9.38 3.15
CA ILE A 564 22.74 -10.30 3.08
C ILE A 564 22.14 -11.68 2.82
N VAL A 565 22.32 -12.17 1.58
CA VAL A 565 21.93 -13.53 1.24
C VAL A 565 22.95 -14.48 1.85
N GLY A 566 22.48 -15.32 2.79
CA GLY A 566 23.32 -16.16 3.66
C GLY A 566 23.42 -15.65 5.10
N ALA A 567 24.36 -16.19 5.88
CA ALA A 567 24.52 -15.84 7.29
C ALA A 567 24.95 -14.37 7.50
N VAL A 568 24.53 -13.78 8.62
CA VAL A 568 24.85 -12.39 8.98
C VAL A 568 25.97 -12.35 10.01
N ASP A 569 26.99 -11.52 9.77
CA ASP A 569 28.07 -11.23 10.71
C ASP A 569 28.56 -9.77 10.56
N ALA A 570 29.44 -9.34 11.47
CA ALA A 570 29.96 -7.98 11.49
C ALA A 570 30.75 -7.59 10.23
N GLU A 571 31.48 -8.55 9.63
CA GLU A 571 32.30 -8.30 8.44
C GLU A 571 31.40 -8.07 7.21
N ARG A 572 30.43 -8.97 7.00
CA ARG A 572 29.44 -8.88 5.91
C ARG A 572 28.62 -7.60 6.02
N LEU A 573 28.22 -7.20 7.23
CA LEU A 573 27.55 -5.93 7.47
C LEU A 573 28.43 -4.73 7.13
N ALA A 574 29.72 -4.74 7.50
CA ALA A 574 30.64 -3.66 7.17
C ALA A 574 30.92 -3.54 5.66
N ILE A 575 30.95 -4.65 4.93
CA ILE A 575 31.03 -4.67 3.46
C ILE A 575 29.76 -4.04 2.87
N LEU A 576 28.60 -4.52 3.28
CA LEU A 576 27.32 -4.06 2.73
C LEU A 576 27.05 -2.58 3.03
N ARG A 577 27.36 -2.11 4.24
CA ARG A 577 27.21 -0.69 4.64
C ARG A 577 27.94 0.25 3.70
N ARG A 578 29.22 -0.04 3.41
CA ARG A 578 30.04 0.78 2.51
C ARG A 578 29.48 0.78 1.09
N ALA A 579 29.03 -0.38 0.59
CA ALA A 579 28.41 -0.48 -0.74
C ALA A 579 27.08 0.29 -0.82
N ASP A 580 26.21 0.16 0.19
CA ASP A 580 24.95 0.91 0.30
C ASP A 580 25.19 2.43 0.37
N ALA A 581 26.17 2.87 1.17
CA ALA A 581 26.52 4.28 1.30
C ALA A 581 26.94 4.90 -0.05
N ILE A 582 27.72 4.19 -0.85
CA ILE A 582 28.12 4.63 -2.20
C ILE A 582 26.89 4.73 -3.12
N ALA A 583 26.05 3.69 -3.16
CA ALA A 583 24.87 3.68 -4.03
C ALA A 583 23.91 4.83 -3.69
N ARG A 584 23.67 5.10 -2.41
CA ARG A 584 22.85 6.23 -1.96
C ARG A 584 23.48 7.57 -2.33
N ALA A 585 24.77 7.75 -2.08
CA ALA A 585 25.46 9.01 -2.39
C ALA A 585 25.38 9.36 -3.89
N GLU A 586 25.56 8.38 -4.77
CA GLU A 586 25.46 8.58 -6.22
C GLU A 586 24.01 8.80 -6.68
N LEU A 587 23.03 8.15 -6.06
CA LEU A 587 21.61 8.39 -6.34
C LEU A 587 21.24 9.85 -6.00
N THR A 588 21.67 10.32 -4.83
CA THR A 588 21.44 11.70 -4.40
C THR A 588 22.17 12.70 -5.27
N ALA A 589 23.42 12.43 -5.65
CA ALA A 589 24.18 13.28 -6.57
C ALA A 589 23.51 13.40 -7.95
N ALA A 590 22.77 12.36 -8.38
CA ALA A 590 21.99 12.36 -9.61
C ALA A 590 20.61 13.03 -9.48
N GLY A 591 20.18 13.40 -8.25
CA GLY A 591 18.87 13.99 -7.99
C GLY A 591 17.69 13.02 -8.11
N LEU A 592 17.95 11.71 -8.01
CA LEU A 592 16.96 10.65 -8.29
C LEU A 592 16.26 10.11 -7.02
N ASP A 593 16.50 10.71 -5.84
CA ASP A 593 15.94 10.24 -4.56
C ASP A 593 14.41 10.18 -4.55
N ARG A 594 13.75 11.06 -5.30
CA ARG A 594 12.28 11.13 -5.41
C ARG A 594 11.69 10.23 -6.49
N ASP A 595 12.48 9.90 -7.51
CA ASP A 595 12.04 9.09 -8.65
C ASP A 595 12.12 7.59 -8.34
N VAL A 596 13.08 7.22 -7.49
CA VAL A 596 13.22 5.86 -6.97
C VAL A 596 12.47 5.75 -5.65
N TRP A 597 11.56 4.79 -5.55
CA TRP A 597 10.77 4.58 -4.34
C TRP A 597 11.60 3.89 -3.24
N GLN A 598 12.41 2.90 -3.62
CA GLN A 598 13.37 2.23 -2.75
C GLN A 598 14.55 1.72 -3.57
N PHE A 599 15.75 1.74 -2.98
CA PHE A 599 16.96 1.22 -3.62
C PHE A 599 17.74 0.25 -2.71
N PRO A 600 17.28 -1.01 -2.51
CA PRO A 600 18.10 -1.99 -1.81
C PRO A 600 19.44 -2.25 -2.51
N VAL A 601 20.48 -2.39 -1.70
CA VAL A 601 21.77 -2.95 -2.08
C VAL A 601 21.89 -4.27 -1.35
N VAL A 602 22.25 -5.34 -2.07
CA VAL A 602 22.22 -6.71 -1.55
C VAL A 602 23.59 -7.36 -1.73
N LEU A 603 24.09 -8.01 -0.68
CA LEU A 603 25.33 -8.77 -0.69
C LEU A 603 25.05 -10.26 -0.92
N LEU A 604 25.61 -10.83 -1.98
CA LEU A 604 25.62 -12.28 -2.20
C LEU A 604 26.80 -12.89 -1.44
N ALA A 605 26.65 -13.06 -0.12
CA ALA A 605 27.78 -13.31 0.77
C ALA A 605 28.47 -14.66 0.53
N ASP A 606 27.74 -15.68 0.10
CA ASP A 606 28.31 -17.02 -0.14
C ASP A 606 28.75 -17.22 -1.60
N VAL A 607 28.56 -16.21 -2.46
CA VAL A 607 29.04 -16.24 -3.85
C VAL A 607 30.38 -15.54 -3.96
N ARG A 608 31.32 -16.17 -4.65
CA ARG A 608 32.61 -15.58 -5.02
C ARG A 608 32.72 -15.46 -6.53
N SER A 609 33.17 -14.30 -7.00
CA SER A 609 33.42 -14.05 -8.41
C SER A 609 34.89 -13.79 -8.65
N VAL A 610 35.42 -14.30 -9.77
CA VAL A 610 36.79 -13.98 -10.20
C VAL A 610 36.80 -12.57 -10.77
N GLY A 611 37.75 -11.75 -10.32
CA GLY A 611 37.98 -10.41 -10.85
C GLY A 611 39.46 -10.15 -11.06
N VAL A 612 39.75 -9.00 -11.66
CA VAL A 612 41.08 -8.42 -11.74
C VAL A 612 40.96 -7.00 -11.22
N GLN A 613 41.58 -6.71 -10.08
CA GLN A 613 41.63 -5.37 -9.48
C GLN A 613 43.11 -5.02 -9.30
N GLY A 614 43.56 -3.95 -9.96
CA GLY A 614 44.99 -3.72 -10.20
C GLY A 614 45.57 -4.78 -11.15
N ASP A 615 46.76 -5.29 -10.84
CA ASP A 615 47.43 -6.34 -11.65
C ASP A 615 47.22 -7.77 -11.10
N GLY A 616 46.41 -7.91 -10.04
CA GLY A 616 46.20 -9.16 -9.31
C GLY A 616 44.83 -9.80 -9.55
N ARG A 617 44.77 -11.13 -9.51
CA ARG A 617 43.50 -11.88 -9.52
C ARG A 617 42.83 -11.78 -8.15
N THR A 618 41.54 -11.44 -8.14
CA THR A 618 40.74 -11.32 -6.90
C THR A 618 39.54 -12.28 -6.91
N TYR A 619 39.04 -12.59 -5.70
CA TYR A 619 37.85 -13.41 -5.45
C TYR A 619 36.91 -12.65 -4.50
N GLY A 620 36.20 -11.66 -5.03
CA GLY A 620 35.28 -10.81 -4.29
C GLY A 620 33.83 -11.31 -4.31
N HIS A 621 33.01 -10.69 -3.46
CA HIS A 621 31.56 -10.88 -3.45
C HIS A 621 30.91 -10.06 -4.57
N PRO A 622 29.84 -10.57 -5.20
CA PRO A 622 28.93 -9.75 -5.99
C PRO A 622 28.01 -8.90 -5.10
N ILE A 623 27.72 -7.68 -5.56
CA ILE A 623 26.65 -6.81 -5.05
C ILE A 623 25.52 -6.71 -6.08
N VAL A 624 24.27 -6.79 -5.62
CA VAL A 624 23.08 -6.52 -6.43
C VAL A 624 22.55 -5.13 -6.11
N LEU A 625 22.34 -4.33 -7.14
CA LEU A 625 21.65 -3.04 -7.10
C LEU A 625 20.17 -3.28 -7.45
N ARG A 626 19.25 -2.80 -6.60
CA ARG A 626 17.81 -3.07 -6.74
C ARG A 626 16.96 -1.79 -6.71
N PRO A 627 17.08 -0.86 -7.67
CA PRO A 627 16.23 0.32 -7.66
C PRO A 627 14.80 -0.05 -8.13
N VAL A 628 13.78 0.36 -7.39
CA VAL A 628 12.37 0.11 -7.74
C VAL A 628 11.52 1.38 -7.63
N SER A 629 10.51 1.49 -8.50
CA SER A 629 9.49 2.54 -8.49
C SER A 629 8.13 1.89 -8.23
N SER A 630 7.37 2.49 -7.31
CA SER A 630 6.06 1.98 -6.87
C SER A 630 5.23 3.11 -6.25
N GLU A 631 3.91 2.97 -6.28
CA GLU A 631 2.98 3.85 -5.57
C GLU A 631 2.55 3.28 -4.21
N ASP A 632 2.40 1.95 -4.10
CA ASP A 632 1.78 1.26 -2.96
C ASP A 632 2.59 0.07 -2.41
N ALA A 633 3.77 -0.20 -2.97
CA ALA A 633 4.62 -1.36 -2.73
C ALA A 633 3.99 -2.74 -3.03
N MET A 634 2.71 -2.81 -3.42
CA MET A 634 2.01 -4.05 -3.78
C MET A 634 2.41 -4.50 -5.18
N THR A 635 2.57 -3.54 -6.08
CA THR A 635 3.22 -3.73 -7.38
C THR A 635 4.39 -2.76 -7.52
N ALA A 636 5.48 -3.22 -8.13
CA ALA A 636 6.65 -2.37 -8.34
C ALA A 636 7.33 -2.74 -9.64
N ASP A 637 7.81 -1.74 -10.38
CA ASP A 637 8.68 -1.97 -11.52
C ASP A 637 10.12 -1.55 -11.17
N TRP A 638 11.10 -2.15 -11.82
CA TRP A 638 12.50 -1.77 -11.59
C TRP A 638 12.75 -0.36 -12.15
N SER A 639 13.46 0.51 -11.44
CA SER A 639 13.70 1.87 -11.92
C SER A 639 14.79 1.89 -12.99
N ARG A 640 14.52 2.57 -14.11
CA ARG A 640 15.47 2.71 -15.23
C ARG A 640 16.47 3.81 -14.91
N LEU A 641 17.43 3.50 -14.03
CA LEU A 641 18.51 4.43 -13.74
C LEU A 641 19.32 4.75 -15.02
N PRO A 642 19.74 6.01 -15.22
CA PRO A 642 20.66 6.35 -16.30
C PRO A 642 21.91 5.48 -16.23
N TYR A 643 22.36 4.95 -17.37
CA TYR A 643 23.47 3.99 -17.39
C TYR A 643 24.78 4.57 -16.86
N ASP A 644 24.99 5.89 -16.99
CA ASP A 644 26.14 6.60 -16.42
C ASP A 644 26.10 6.62 -14.88
N VAL A 645 24.91 6.70 -14.28
CA VAL A 645 24.73 6.59 -12.82
C VAL A 645 25.07 5.17 -12.36
N VAL A 646 24.56 4.17 -13.07
CA VAL A 646 24.84 2.75 -12.77
C VAL A 646 26.33 2.44 -12.90
N GLU A 647 26.98 2.94 -13.95
CA GLU A 647 28.42 2.82 -14.15
C GLU A 647 29.21 3.44 -13.00
N ARG A 648 28.91 4.69 -12.61
CA ARG A 648 29.58 5.35 -11.49
C ARG A 648 29.45 4.57 -10.19
N ILE A 649 28.23 4.12 -9.84
CA ILE A 649 27.99 3.28 -8.66
C ILE A 649 28.85 2.03 -8.72
N SER A 650 28.81 1.31 -9.85
CA SER A 650 29.58 0.08 -10.05
C SER A 650 31.07 0.32 -9.86
N THR A 651 31.63 1.32 -10.55
CA THR A 651 33.05 1.66 -10.49
C THR A 651 33.48 2.01 -9.06
N ARG A 652 32.72 2.89 -8.38
CA ARG A 652 33.04 3.28 -7.00
C ARG A 652 32.98 2.10 -6.04
N ILE A 653 31.93 1.28 -6.07
CA ILE A 653 31.82 0.09 -5.22
C ILE A 653 33.03 -0.83 -5.43
N THR A 654 33.38 -1.16 -6.69
CA THR A 654 34.51 -2.07 -6.96
C THR A 654 35.90 -1.49 -6.67
N ASN A 655 36.03 -0.17 -6.57
CA ASN A 655 37.31 0.48 -6.27
C ASN A 655 37.49 0.77 -4.77
N GLU A 656 36.40 1.12 -4.08
CA GLU A 656 36.40 1.57 -2.68
C GLU A 656 36.13 0.42 -1.69
N VAL A 657 35.39 -0.62 -2.12
CA VAL A 657 35.05 -1.80 -1.30
C VAL A 657 35.85 -3.01 -1.77
N ARG A 658 37.02 -3.24 -1.17
CA ARG A 658 38.02 -4.24 -1.60
C ARG A 658 37.48 -5.66 -1.71
N GLU A 659 36.50 -6.00 -0.90
CA GLU A 659 35.88 -7.31 -0.81
C GLU A 659 34.87 -7.56 -1.94
N VAL A 660 34.50 -6.51 -2.69
CA VAL A 660 33.56 -6.56 -3.81
C VAL A 660 34.31 -6.35 -5.12
N ASN A 661 34.05 -7.21 -6.10
CA ASN A 661 34.66 -7.11 -7.43
C ASN A 661 33.67 -7.24 -8.58
N ARG A 662 32.37 -7.26 -8.26
CA ARG A 662 31.30 -7.35 -9.24
C ARG A 662 30.05 -6.67 -8.72
N VAL A 663 29.40 -5.93 -9.61
CA VAL A 663 28.10 -5.29 -9.35
C VAL A 663 27.15 -5.73 -10.45
N VAL A 664 25.91 -6.03 -10.09
CA VAL A 664 24.83 -6.40 -11.01
C VAL A 664 23.58 -5.58 -10.71
N LEU A 665 22.73 -5.38 -11.71
CA LEU A 665 21.46 -4.67 -11.58
C LEU A 665 20.29 -5.67 -11.70
N ASP A 666 19.37 -5.66 -10.75
CA ASP A 666 18.16 -6.47 -10.81
C ASP A 666 17.05 -5.75 -11.59
N VAL A 667 16.70 -6.32 -12.75
CA VAL A 667 15.70 -5.82 -13.69
C VAL A 667 14.36 -6.58 -13.62
N THR A 668 14.09 -7.26 -12.50
CA THR A 668 12.88 -8.07 -12.29
C THR A 668 11.75 -7.22 -11.69
N SER A 669 10.57 -7.15 -12.28
CA SER A 669 9.43 -6.43 -11.67
C SER A 669 8.81 -7.26 -10.52
N LYS A 670 7.99 -6.62 -9.68
CA LYS A 670 7.08 -7.27 -8.72
C LYS A 670 5.65 -7.16 -9.26
N PRO A 671 5.02 -8.28 -9.67
CA PRO A 671 5.54 -9.65 -9.81
C PRO A 671 6.46 -9.86 -11.06
N PRO A 672 7.26 -10.96 -11.14
CA PRO A 672 7.26 -12.13 -10.26
C PRO A 672 8.22 -12.06 -9.06
N GLY A 673 9.12 -11.08 -9.00
CA GLY A 673 10.06 -10.93 -7.89
C GLY A 673 9.44 -10.21 -6.68
N THR A 674 10.21 -10.14 -5.59
CA THR A 674 9.98 -9.22 -4.46
C THR A 674 10.90 -8.00 -4.57
N ILE A 675 10.69 -7.00 -3.71
CA ILE A 675 11.59 -5.83 -3.67
C ILE A 675 12.90 -6.21 -2.97
N GLU A 676 12.84 -6.82 -1.79
CA GLU A 676 14.02 -7.29 -1.03
C GLU A 676 14.48 -8.69 -1.50
N TRP A 677 15.74 -9.03 -1.19
CA TRP A 677 16.42 -10.31 -1.48
C TRP A 677 17.08 -10.82 -0.19
N GLU A 678 16.74 -12.04 0.26
CA GLU A 678 17.04 -12.49 1.64
C GLU A 678 17.88 -13.76 1.73
#